data_AF-A0A9C8ZLY2-F1
#
_entry.id   AF-A0A9C8ZLY2-F1
#
_cell.length_a   1.000
_cell.length_b   1.000
_cell.length_c   1.000
_cell.angle_alpha   90.00
_cell.angle_beta   90.00
_cell.angle_gamma   90.00
#
_symmetry.space_group_name_H-M   'P 1'
#
loop_
_entity.id
_entity.type
_entity.pdbx_description
1 polymer ?
#
loop_
_entity_poly.entity_id
_entity_poly.type
_entity_poly.pdbx_seq_one_letter_code
_entity_poly.pdbx_strand_id
1 'polypeptide(L)'
;MSNEDTGAERKTLPASKPVEEESPEAGEPTLGSKGVEPSDEEGVETPAAEEPAEGGSRLPDKRLILAGCGGLGGLAILALIVAGLIFGLGGKYQALNEKNPTISYETGISVSRRGEGNLRIRIESVAQQAFLAGEDKAFSTARERLPSYLELQSPIYVIKQRGEGEAEIAIALPAGVSSYSTLDLYTWDEEAGEWVFVPGHVDPAEGVIRTTELPDNVAIFQTSPLAPLVSTTLESGQTFDPEMASNLNLVFASGLTAQPDGSLTGSLVGGWQMNSGYAVIPLLRATDSAALSSLLNNPASVALHIEDIRSLVVGDGYNGVAIDYGDIDPADREAFTQFISDLAGALDEYERLLVVVLPAPDGGPETWDTGGYDWRAIGRLADIVVISGSDDPTFYALNGGITNLLGWAVGEISRYKLHVAFSTRSVEETDGGLRLISYDEAIAPLGVVTLEGEASEAYEPGTSLTFTLNGNVTDVTPDLDTGAYVYTVDGEGGQRRIWIITANTLRARMDMAAAFNVGGMVLNDMMADGNDNGLLTAIAEFKARSVSSVPAQLVLQWTVTGSSGALLHQTTGLGTPFVWQADEPGDYTVEADLVGARVSDLGAVGVAIGEPEPEETETATPPPIVTSNSDSPPPADTPAPTQAATPPPSAGGAGPDGGGFELGGQVPNAIAHADYMRQAGMTWVKFQVVWPYADAATAGAFVGAGHAAGFKVLLSVKGPLYPQSIDYAAFTSFIGQVASYQPDAIEVWNEMNLNREWPSGQIDPTVYVNNMLAPAFNAIKQASPGTMVIIGALAPTGVDDGVNVWADDRYVRGLAAAGAANYANCIGVHHNAGATSPSATSGHPTGSGHYSWYFLPTIDVYYGGMGGALPVCLTEYGYVSPEGYGPLPSNFSWGSGITVANQAAWLAEGAQIARGLGYVRLMIIWNVDYTYWADDDPQAGYAIVRPDGSCPACASLGAVMP
;
A
#
# COMPACT_ATOMS: atom_id res chain seq x y z
N MET A 1 29.30 -10.29 33.49
CA MET A 1 29.05 -9.14 34.38
C MET A 1 28.28 -8.14 33.53
N SER A 2 27.00 -8.40 33.27
CA SER A 2 25.84 -8.01 34.09
C SER A 2 25.72 -6.49 34.17
N ASN A 3 24.86 -5.93 33.32
CA ASN A 3 24.03 -4.79 33.69
C ASN A 3 22.60 -5.24 33.43
N GLU A 4 21.92 -5.55 34.53
CA GLU A 4 20.49 -5.81 34.61
C GLU A 4 19.74 -4.50 34.33
N ASP A 5 18.75 -4.64 33.46
CA ASP A 5 17.79 -3.64 33.07
C ASP A 5 16.77 -3.49 34.21
N THR A 6 16.61 -2.29 34.76
CA THR A 6 15.59 -2.01 35.78
C THR A 6 14.80 -0.77 35.38
N GLY A 7 13.78 -1.01 34.56
CA GLY A 7 12.61 -0.17 34.33
C GLY A 7 11.46 -1.12 34.05
N ALA A 8 10.36 -1.00 34.81
CA ALA A 8 9.14 -1.83 34.76
C ALA A 8 9.21 -3.04 33.82
N GLU A 9 9.56 -4.21 34.37
CA GLU A 9 9.58 -5.47 33.62
C GLU A 9 8.21 -5.67 32.98
N ARG A 10 8.09 -5.44 31.65
CA ARG A 10 6.91 -5.87 30.90
C ARG A 10 6.68 -7.33 31.22
N LYS A 11 5.44 -7.71 31.55
CA LYS A 11 5.01 -9.11 31.64
C LYS A 11 5.52 -9.84 30.40
N THR A 12 6.55 -10.68 30.56
CA THR A 12 7.28 -11.23 29.41
C THR A 12 6.52 -12.44 28.88
N LEU A 13 6.21 -12.42 27.59
CA LEU A 13 5.67 -13.59 26.90
C LEU A 13 6.75 -14.69 26.84
N PRO A 14 6.36 -15.98 26.92
CA PRO A 14 7.31 -17.09 26.80
C PRO A 14 8.01 -17.03 25.42
N ALA A 15 9.34 -17.21 25.42
CA ALA A 15 10.11 -17.23 24.18
C ALA A 15 9.76 -18.46 23.33
N SER A 16 9.49 -18.26 22.04
CA SER A 16 9.30 -19.35 21.07
C SER A 16 10.59 -20.16 20.92
N LYS A 17 10.52 -21.49 21.07
CA LYS A 17 11.68 -22.37 20.85
C LYS A 17 11.94 -22.52 19.34
N PRO A 18 13.17 -22.36 18.84
CA PRO A 18 13.50 -22.68 17.46
C PRO A 18 13.32 -24.18 17.19
N VAL A 19 12.90 -24.53 15.97
CA VAL A 19 12.90 -25.91 15.46
C VAL A 19 14.35 -26.33 15.22
N GLU A 20 14.85 -27.34 15.94
CA GLU A 20 16.17 -27.94 15.66
C GLU A 20 16.06 -28.77 14.37
N GLU A 21 16.56 -28.23 13.25
CA GLU A 21 16.88 -29.05 12.07
C GLU A 21 18.17 -29.84 12.36
N GLU A 22 18.04 -31.15 12.59
CA GLU A 22 19.18 -32.06 12.57
C GLU A 22 19.74 -32.14 11.14
N SER A 23 20.87 -31.47 10.90
CA SER A 23 21.73 -31.72 9.74
C SER A 23 23.08 -32.28 10.19
N PRO A 24 23.62 -33.32 9.51
CA PRO A 24 24.74 -34.11 10.02
C PRO A 24 26.10 -33.41 9.83
N GLU A 25 26.94 -33.53 10.85
CA GLU A 25 28.30 -32.99 10.95
C GLU A 25 29.21 -33.34 9.75
N ALA A 26 29.86 -32.32 9.20
CA ALA A 26 31.12 -32.47 8.45
C ALA A 26 32.11 -31.39 8.91
N GLY A 27 33.21 -31.84 9.52
CA GLY A 27 34.14 -31.02 10.28
C GLY A 27 35.01 -30.05 9.47
N GLU A 28 35.32 -28.92 10.10
CA GLU A 28 36.38 -27.98 9.70
C GLU A 28 37.78 -28.44 10.15
N PRO A 29 38.83 -27.98 9.44
CA PRO A 29 40.10 -27.69 10.07
C PRO A 29 40.45 -26.20 10.00
N THR A 30 40.86 -25.71 11.18
CA THR A 30 41.40 -24.40 11.57
C THR A 30 42.63 -23.91 10.79
N LEU A 31 42.75 -22.57 10.64
CA LEU A 31 43.95 -21.71 10.59
C LEU A 31 43.44 -20.24 10.50
N GLY A 32 43.79 -19.21 11.28
CA GLY A 32 44.90 -18.94 12.19
C GLY A 32 45.78 -17.81 11.65
N SER A 33 45.49 -16.52 11.93
CA SER A 33 46.54 -15.46 11.99
C SER A 33 46.07 -14.15 12.64
N LYS A 34 46.96 -13.60 13.48
CA LYS A 34 46.91 -12.35 14.26
C LYS A 34 47.44 -11.13 13.50
N GLY A 35 46.99 -9.94 13.93
CA GLY A 35 47.79 -8.69 14.06
C GLY A 35 47.74 -7.74 12.85
N VAL A 36 47.94 -6.41 12.94
CA VAL A 36 48.43 -5.45 13.96
C VAL A 36 48.05 -4.03 13.45
N GLU A 37 47.80 -3.06 14.34
CA GLU A 37 47.69 -1.60 14.05
C GLU A 37 49.00 -1.00 13.45
N PRO A 38 48.98 0.24 12.91
CA PRO A 38 49.63 1.31 13.68
C PRO A 38 49.01 2.72 13.59
N SER A 39 49.18 3.38 14.74
CA SER A 39 49.38 4.79 15.09
C SER A 39 49.89 5.83 14.06
N ASP A 40 49.34 7.04 14.22
CA ASP A 40 49.99 8.36 14.42
C ASP A 40 50.53 9.24 13.25
N GLU A 41 50.03 10.50 13.29
CA GLU A 41 50.74 11.80 13.32
C GLU A 41 50.61 12.82 12.16
N GLU A 42 50.21 14.05 12.58
CA GLU A 42 50.47 15.43 12.11
C GLU A 42 49.99 15.84 10.69
N GLY A 43 49.30 16.96 10.45
CA GLY A 43 49.29 18.29 11.08
C GLY A 43 49.90 19.32 10.11
N VAL A 44 49.17 20.38 9.73
CA VAL A 44 49.68 21.73 9.31
C VAL A 44 48.51 22.69 9.01
N GLU A 45 48.64 23.91 9.52
CA GLU A 45 47.69 25.04 9.57
C GLU A 45 48.00 26.16 8.53
N THR A 46 46.94 26.87 8.08
CA THR A 46 46.80 28.32 7.73
C THR A 46 47.47 28.88 6.44
N PRO A 47 47.08 30.09 5.89
CA PRO A 47 46.24 31.18 6.44
C PRO A 47 45.21 31.85 5.48
N ALA A 48 44.59 32.93 5.98
CA ALA A 48 43.43 33.71 5.50
C ALA A 48 43.74 35.03 4.72
N ALA A 49 42.67 35.80 4.45
CA ALA A 49 42.51 37.19 3.92
C ALA A 49 42.13 37.28 2.41
N GLU A 50 41.29 38.18 1.87
CA GLU A 50 40.74 39.50 2.27
C GLU A 50 39.59 39.92 1.29
N GLU A 51 38.70 40.87 1.67
CA GLU A 51 37.64 41.49 0.83
C GLU A 51 38.17 42.45 -0.28
N PRO A 52 37.31 43.00 -1.19
CA PRO A 52 36.76 44.36 -0.94
C PRO A 52 35.36 44.72 -1.53
N ALA A 53 34.61 45.51 -0.74
CA ALA A 53 33.89 46.79 -0.96
C ALA A 53 33.11 47.21 -2.27
N GLU A 54 31.87 47.68 -1.98
CA GLU A 54 31.12 48.89 -2.42
C GLU A 54 30.54 49.10 -3.85
N GLY A 55 29.27 49.55 -3.90
CA GLY A 55 28.66 50.20 -5.08
C GLY A 55 27.15 50.50 -5.02
N GLY A 56 26.77 51.68 -4.50
CA GLY A 56 25.38 52.14 -4.26
C GLY A 56 24.40 52.29 -5.46
N SER A 57 23.09 52.33 -5.15
CA SER A 57 22.23 53.55 -5.23
C SER A 57 20.77 53.37 -5.77
N ARG A 58 19.85 54.02 -5.03
CA ARG A 58 18.61 54.76 -5.44
C ARG A 58 17.26 54.05 -5.71
N LEU A 59 16.32 54.33 -4.80
CA LEU A 59 14.84 54.41 -4.87
C LEU A 59 14.32 55.34 -6.00
N PRO A 60 13.06 55.23 -6.53
CA PRO A 60 11.87 55.73 -5.82
C PRO A 60 10.46 55.08 -6.07
N ASP A 61 9.61 55.20 -5.03
CA ASP A 61 8.17 55.56 -4.94
C ASP A 61 7.05 55.00 -5.87
N LYS A 62 6.08 54.36 -5.17
CA LYS A 62 4.59 54.51 -5.19
C LYS A 62 3.76 54.14 -6.44
N ARG A 63 2.84 53.18 -6.25
CA ARG A 63 1.36 53.34 -6.05
C ARG A 63 0.66 52.03 -6.43
N LEU A 64 -0.09 51.42 -5.52
CA LEU A 64 -1.10 50.41 -5.88
C LEU A 64 -2.45 50.73 -5.25
N ILE A 65 -3.47 50.54 -6.06
CA ILE A 65 -4.89 50.90 -5.90
C ILE A 65 -5.64 49.74 -5.22
N LEU A 66 -6.60 50.10 -4.36
CA LEU A 66 -7.60 49.19 -3.77
C LEU A 66 -8.63 48.69 -4.81
N ALA A 67 -8.93 47.38 -4.76
CA ALA A 67 -10.25 46.72 -4.88
C ALA A 67 -10.00 45.19 -4.87
N GLY A 68 -10.69 44.28 -4.18
CA GLY A 68 -11.91 44.33 -3.40
C GLY A 68 -12.68 43.00 -3.55
N CYS A 69 -12.69 42.19 -2.48
CA CYS A 69 -13.66 41.17 -2.08
C CYS A 69 -13.72 39.79 -2.78
N GLY A 70 -13.43 38.76 -1.98
CA GLY A 70 -13.72 37.34 -2.24
C GLY A 70 -13.16 36.43 -1.14
N GLY A 71 -13.31 36.79 0.14
CA GLY A 71 -12.76 36.04 1.27
C GLY A 71 -13.79 35.92 2.38
N LEU A 72 -14.00 34.68 2.87
CA LEU A 72 -14.61 34.41 4.18
C LEU A 72 -14.18 33.03 4.75
N GLY A 73 -13.70 32.07 3.95
CA GLY A 73 -13.15 30.80 4.46
C GLY A 73 -11.65 30.86 4.83
N GLY A 74 -10.80 31.36 3.93
CA GLY A 74 -9.33 31.37 4.13
C GLY A 74 -8.78 32.42 5.10
N LEU A 75 -9.61 33.34 5.60
CA LEU A 75 -9.17 34.42 6.51
C LEU A 75 -9.05 33.97 7.97
N ALA A 76 -9.73 32.89 8.39
CA ALA A 76 -9.58 32.35 9.74
C ALA A 76 -8.24 31.61 9.92
N ILE A 77 -7.79 30.93 8.87
CA ILE A 77 -6.58 30.09 8.87
C ILE A 77 -5.32 30.97 8.83
N LEU A 78 -5.31 32.03 8.00
CA LEU A 78 -4.22 33.02 8.04
C LEU A 78 -4.20 33.83 9.34
N ALA A 79 -5.34 34.02 10.01
CA ALA A 79 -5.39 34.76 11.27
C ALA A 79 -4.75 33.99 12.44
N LEU A 80 -4.80 32.65 12.45
CA LEU A 80 -4.14 31.83 13.46
C LEU A 80 -2.61 31.81 13.29
N ILE A 81 -2.11 31.84 12.05
CA ILE A 81 -0.67 31.87 11.73
C ILE A 81 -0.10 33.30 11.85
N VAL A 82 -0.86 34.33 11.45
CA VAL A 82 -0.42 35.75 11.54
C VAL A 82 -0.56 36.33 12.95
N ALA A 83 -1.45 35.82 13.80
CA ALA A 83 -1.49 36.20 15.23
C ALA A 83 -0.25 35.73 16.01
N GLY A 84 0.46 34.71 15.53
CA GLY A 84 1.72 34.23 16.12
C GLY A 84 2.91 35.17 15.97
N LEU A 85 2.83 36.18 15.10
CA LEU A 85 3.94 37.10 14.80
C LEU A 85 3.99 38.37 15.66
N ILE A 86 3.10 38.56 16.65
CA ILE A 86 3.01 39.83 17.42
C ILE A 86 3.24 39.70 18.94
N PHE A 87 3.31 38.50 19.54
CA PHE A 87 3.62 38.37 20.98
C PHE A 87 4.59 37.23 21.32
N GLY A 88 5.87 37.44 21.02
CA GLY A 88 6.96 36.66 21.63
C GLY A 88 7.18 37.07 23.10
N LEU A 89 6.52 36.37 24.03
CA LEU A 89 6.86 36.35 25.45
C LEU A 89 6.66 34.92 26.00
N GLY A 90 7.48 33.97 25.54
CA GLY A 90 7.66 32.70 26.24
C GLY A 90 8.04 32.99 27.70
N GLY A 91 7.21 32.53 28.65
CA GLY A 91 7.52 32.61 30.09
C GLY A 91 6.39 33.02 31.04
N LYS A 92 5.25 33.52 30.56
CA LYS A 92 4.10 33.86 31.43
C LYS A 92 2.86 33.01 31.15
N TYR A 93 2.12 32.71 32.21
CA TYR A 93 0.81 32.06 32.11
C TYR A 93 -0.18 32.95 31.36
N GLN A 94 -0.83 32.38 30.36
CA GLN A 94 -1.90 33.00 29.58
C GLN A 94 -3.23 32.34 29.91
N ALA A 95 -4.28 33.12 30.10
CA ALA A 95 -5.60 32.59 30.41
C ALA A 95 -6.32 32.17 29.12
N LEU A 96 -6.81 30.94 29.10
CA LEU A 96 -7.58 30.35 28.01
C LEU A 96 -9.06 30.63 28.28
N ASN A 97 -9.67 31.57 27.55
CA ASN A 97 -11.04 32.06 27.78
C ASN A 97 -11.64 32.61 26.48
N GLU A 98 -12.88 33.09 26.49
CA GLU A 98 -13.55 33.63 25.30
C GLU A 98 -12.77 34.71 24.54
N LYS A 99 -11.95 35.51 25.24
CA LYS A 99 -11.16 36.58 24.61
C LYS A 99 -9.84 36.07 24.03
N ASN A 100 -9.30 35.01 24.61
CA ASN A 100 -8.08 34.33 24.17
C ASN A 100 -8.38 32.83 24.05
N PRO A 101 -9.12 32.41 23.01
CA PRO A 101 -9.60 31.03 22.89
C PRO A 101 -8.49 30.04 22.53
N THR A 102 -7.35 30.52 22.01
CA THR A 102 -6.20 29.71 21.61
C THR A 102 -4.91 30.39 22.06
N ILE A 103 -3.98 29.61 22.58
CA ILE A 103 -2.61 30.00 22.90
C ILE A 103 -1.68 29.23 21.97
N SER A 104 -0.98 29.94 21.08
CA SER A 104 0.00 29.34 20.17
C SER A 104 1.43 29.63 20.62
N TYR A 105 2.35 28.73 20.29
CA TYR A 105 3.79 28.88 20.53
C TYR A 105 4.56 28.80 19.21
N GLU A 106 5.65 29.54 19.11
CA GLU A 106 6.37 29.80 17.85
C GLU A 106 6.88 28.53 17.16
N THR A 107 7.09 27.44 17.89
CA THR A 107 7.58 26.16 17.37
C THR A 107 6.46 25.22 16.93
N GLY A 108 5.23 25.69 16.70
CA GLY A 108 4.19 24.92 16.00
C GLY A 108 3.14 24.21 16.87
N ILE A 109 3.09 24.45 18.18
CA ILE A 109 2.02 23.95 19.06
C ILE A 109 0.98 25.04 19.35
N SER A 110 -0.28 24.64 19.46
CA SER A 110 -1.36 25.48 19.96
C SER A 110 -2.23 24.73 20.96
N VAL A 111 -2.78 25.46 21.93
CA VAL A 111 -3.72 24.94 22.93
C VAL A 111 -4.99 25.78 22.88
N SER A 112 -6.10 25.14 22.55
CA SER A 112 -7.41 25.78 22.31
C SER A 112 -8.43 25.37 23.37
N ARG A 113 -9.29 26.31 23.77
CA ARG A 113 -10.31 26.10 24.80
C ARG A 113 -11.36 25.07 24.35
N ARG A 114 -11.70 24.12 25.22
CA ARG A 114 -12.89 23.26 25.11
C ARG A 114 -13.76 23.55 26.34
N GLY A 115 -15.02 23.95 26.16
CA GLY A 115 -15.93 24.19 27.29
C GLY A 115 -15.60 25.38 28.21
N GLU A 116 -16.18 25.44 29.40
CA GLU A 116 -15.97 26.50 30.41
C GLU A 116 -14.81 26.15 31.37
N GLY A 117 -14.12 27.17 31.89
CA GLY A 117 -13.00 26.95 32.79
C GLY A 117 -12.21 28.22 33.09
N ASN A 118 -11.26 28.11 34.04
CA ASN A 118 -10.33 29.18 34.40
C ASN A 118 -8.87 28.81 34.07
N LEU A 119 -8.69 27.84 33.17
CA LEU A 119 -7.41 27.28 32.76
C LEU A 119 -6.42 28.36 32.29
N ARG A 120 -5.20 28.29 32.80
CA ARG A 120 -4.07 29.10 32.38
C ARG A 120 -2.92 28.21 31.97
N ILE A 121 -2.39 28.45 30.77
CA ILE A 121 -1.33 27.65 30.17
C ILE A 121 -0.08 28.50 30.01
N ARG A 122 1.07 27.88 30.25
CA ARG A 122 2.39 28.37 29.82
C ARG A 122 3.07 27.23 29.07
N ILE A 123 3.55 27.53 27.87
CA ILE A 123 4.26 26.58 27.01
C ILE A 123 5.74 26.95 27.01
N GLU A 124 6.58 25.94 27.16
CA GLU A 124 8.02 25.95 26.95
C GLU A 124 8.36 24.83 25.96
N SER A 125 9.55 24.83 25.36
CA SER A 125 9.97 23.71 24.51
C SER A 125 11.46 23.42 24.63
N VAL A 126 11.80 22.14 24.45
CA VAL A 126 13.17 21.66 24.25
C VAL A 126 13.32 21.29 22.78
N ALA A 127 14.26 21.92 22.09
CA ALA A 127 14.49 21.64 20.68
C ALA A 127 14.91 20.17 20.48
N GLN A 128 14.39 19.53 19.43
CA GLN A 128 14.68 18.13 19.08
C GLN A 128 16.19 17.85 19.06
N GLN A 129 16.97 18.68 18.36
CA GLN A 129 18.43 18.52 18.26
C GLN A 129 19.14 18.65 19.63
N ALA A 130 18.69 19.59 20.47
CA ALA A 130 19.26 19.79 21.81
C ALA A 130 18.96 18.60 22.74
N PHE A 131 17.75 18.03 22.64
CA PHE A 131 17.40 16.79 23.33
C PHE A 131 18.29 15.63 22.85
N LEU A 132 18.37 15.39 21.54
CA LEU A 132 19.16 14.29 20.97
C LEU A 132 20.67 14.41 21.28
N ALA A 133 21.21 15.63 21.26
CA ALA A 133 22.60 15.91 21.61
C ALA A 133 22.89 15.83 23.12
N GLY A 134 21.87 15.68 23.97
CA GLY A 134 22.02 15.63 25.43
C GLY A 134 22.39 16.98 26.06
N GLU A 135 22.05 18.08 25.39
CA GLU A 135 22.31 19.44 25.89
C GLU A 135 21.30 19.87 26.96
N ASP A 136 20.10 19.27 26.95
CA ASP A 136 19.08 19.46 27.98
C ASP A 136 19.30 18.53 29.19
N LYS A 137 19.33 19.11 30.39
CA LYS A 137 19.53 18.35 31.64
C LYS A 137 18.24 17.80 32.22
N ALA A 138 17.11 18.44 31.96
CA ALA A 138 15.82 18.08 32.55
C ALA A 138 15.29 16.76 31.98
N PHE A 139 15.56 16.48 30.70
CA PHE A 139 15.13 15.28 29.98
C PHE A 139 16.28 14.27 29.76
N SER A 140 17.35 14.35 30.57
CA SER A 140 18.50 13.45 30.44
C SER A 140 18.12 11.97 30.60
N THR A 141 17.37 11.63 31.67
CA THR A 141 16.82 10.28 31.88
C THR A 141 15.85 9.88 30.77
N ALA A 142 15.01 10.81 30.30
CA ALA A 142 14.04 10.57 29.24
C ALA A 142 14.73 10.14 27.93
N ARG A 143 15.87 10.77 27.60
CA ARG A 143 16.70 10.43 26.45
C ARG A 143 17.36 9.06 26.61
N GLU A 144 17.89 8.77 27.80
CA GLU A 144 18.54 7.47 28.09
C GLU A 144 17.55 6.30 28.02
N ARG A 145 16.27 6.57 28.31
CA ARG A 145 15.18 5.58 28.28
C ARG A 145 14.27 5.72 27.05
N LEU A 146 14.71 6.42 26.01
CA LEU A 146 13.93 6.52 24.77
C LEU A 146 13.90 5.14 24.09
N PRO A 147 12.72 4.53 23.86
CA PRO A 147 12.65 3.24 23.20
C PRO A 147 13.17 3.31 21.77
N SER A 148 13.89 2.28 21.33
CA SER A 148 14.48 2.23 19.98
C SER A 148 13.46 2.23 18.84
N TYR A 149 12.19 1.91 19.15
CA TYR A 149 11.09 1.93 18.20
C TYR A 149 10.40 3.30 18.09
N LEU A 150 10.82 4.30 18.88
CA LEU A 150 10.33 5.68 18.84
C LEU A 150 11.43 6.63 18.39
N GLU A 151 11.17 7.33 17.28
CA GLU A 151 12.06 8.37 16.78
C GLU A 151 11.40 9.74 16.96
N LEU A 152 12.05 10.63 17.73
CA LEU A 152 11.50 11.96 18.02
C LEU A 152 11.47 12.81 16.74
N GLN A 153 10.30 13.36 16.37
CA GLN A 153 10.10 14.15 15.15
C GLN A 153 9.76 15.63 15.39
N SER A 154 9.66 16.05 16.65
CA SER A 154 9.30 17.43 17.01
C SER A 154 10.06 17.89 18.26
N PRO A 155 10.03 19.19 18.61
CA PRO A 155 10.41 19.63 19.95
C PRO A 155 9.60 18.92 21.03
N ILE A 156 10.18 18.75 22.22
CA ILE A 156 9.41 18.35 23.40
C ILE A 156 8.78 19.61 23.97
N TYR A 157 7.45 19.70 23.92
CA TYR A 157 6.72 20.83 24.47
C TYR A 157 6.41 20.56 25.93
N VAL A 158 6.75 21.50 26.82
CA VAL A 158 6.45 21.44 28.25
C VAL A 158 5.26 22.35 28.53
N ILE A 159 4.18 21.77 29.05
CA ILE A 159 2.90 22.44 29.26
C ILE A 159 2.70 22.62 30.76
N LYS A 160 2.73 23.87 31.23
CA LYS A 160 2.45 24.19 32.63
C LYS A 160 1.04 24.74 32.76
N GLN A 161 0.23 24.07 33.58
CA GLN A 161 -1.18 24.39 33.78
C GLN A 161 -1.49 24.93 35.19
N ARG A 162 -2.48 25.82 35.27
CA ARG A 162 -3.11 26.29 36.51
C ARG A 162 -4.61 26.46 36.32
N GLY A 163 -5.40 26.08 37.31
CA GLY A 163 -6.86 26.11 37.22
C GLY A 163 -7.41 24.85 36.57
N GLU A 164 -8.71 24.85 36.31
CA GLU A 164 -9.46 23.73 35.75
C GLU A 164 -10.13 24.14 34.43
N GLY A 165 -10.29 23.18 33.53
CA GLY A 165 -10.96 23.35 32.24
C GLY A 165 -10.44 22.36 31.21
N GLU A 166 -11.23 22.11 30.16
CA GLU A 166 -10.83 21.27 29.05
C GLU A 166 -10.12 22.10 27.98
N ALA A 167 -9.19 21.47 27.26
CA ALA A 167 -8.55 22.08 26.11
C ALA A 167 -8.18 21.01 25.08
N GLU A 168 -7.85 21.48 23.88
CA GLU A 168 -7.35 20.67 22.79
C GLU A 168 -5.96 21.19 22.41
N ILE A 169 -4.99 20.29 22.34
CA ILE A 169 -3.66 20.56 21.82
C ILE A 169 -3.67 20.22 20.34
N ALA A 170 -3.10 21.10 19.50
CA ALA A 170 -2.76 20.80 18.12
C ALA A 170 -1.29 21.11 17.86
N ILE A 171 -0.54 20.15 17.33
CA ILE A 171 0.88 20.27 17.00
C ILE A 171 1.03 20.13 15.48
N ALA A 172 1.71 21.08 14.84
CA ALA A 172 1.99 21.02 13.41
C ALA A 172 2.78 19.75 13.05
N LEU A 173 2.39 19.10 11.95
CA LEU A 173 3.08 17.92 11.47
C LEU A 173 4.49 18.28 10.98
N PRO A 174 5.51 17.50 11.37
CA PRO A 174 6.88 17.73 10.95
C PRO A 174 7.08 17.41 9.46
N ALA A 175 7.93 18.19 8.80
CA ALA A 175 8.33 17.91 7.42
C ALA A 175 9.38 16.79 7.37
N GLY A 176 9.34 15.94 6.35
CA GLY A 176 10.37 14.92 6.12
C GLY A 176 10.23 13.62 6.93
N VAL A 177 9.04 13.33 7.46
CA VAL A 177 8.73 12.02 8.07
C VAL A 177 8.39 10.98 7.00
N SER A 178 8.61 9.69 7.32
CA SER A 178 8.38 8.58 6.40
C SER A 178 6.89 8.31 6.15
N SER A 179 6.03 8.40 7.18
CA SER A 179 4.58 8.32 7.01
C SER A 179 3.80 8.98 8.16
N TYR A 180 2.73 9.69 7.82
CA TYR A 180 1.80 10.26 8.79
C TYR A 180 0.95 9.21 9.53
N SER A 181 0.69 8.04 8.95
CA SER A 181 -0.05 6.94 9.62
C SER A 181 0.73 6.31 10.79
N THR A 182 2.01 6.63 10.88
CA THR A 182 2.94 6.10 11.87
C THR A 182 3.41 7.13 12.90
N LEU A 183 2.79 8.31 12.91
CA LEU A 183 3.02 9.34 13.91
C LEU A 183 2.12 9.15 15.13
N ASP A 184 2.72 9.19 16.31
CA ASP A 184 2.04 9.12 17.60
C ASP A 184 2.49 10.28 18.49
N LEU A 185 1.69 10.60 19.51
CA LEU A 185 2.10 11.49 20.60
C LEU A 185 2.59 10.68 21.79
N TYR A 186 3.69 11.11 22.40
CA TYR A 186 4.15 10.57 23.68
C TYR A 186 4.48 11.68 24.68
N THR A 187 4.26 11.37 25.96
CA THR A 187 4.69 12.17 27.12
C THR A 187 5.74 11.40 27.89
N TRP A 188 6.73 12.08 28.44
CA TRP A 188 7.62 11.53 29.44
C TRP A 188 6.96 11.59 30.82
N ASP A 189 6.78 10.43 31.45
CA ASP A 189 6.40 10.32 32.86
C ASP A 189 7.66 10.24 33.72
N GLU A 190 7.92 11.29 34.51
CA GLU A 190 9.11 11.37 35.37
C GLU A 190 9.02 10.44 36.58
N GLU A 191 7.82 10.15 37.09
CA GLU A 191 7.62 9.31 38.27
C GLU A 191 7.78 7.83 37.90
N ALA A 192 7.17 7.40 36.79
CA ALA A 192 7.34 6.06 36.26
C ALA A 192 8.70 5.89 35.56
N GLY A 193 9.29 6.99 35.07
CA GLY A 193 10.55 6.99 34.34
C GLY A 193 10.42 6.30 32.98
N GLU A 194 9.32 6.55 32.26
CA GLU A 194 9.03 5.96 30.96
C GLU A 194 8.30 6.92 30.01
N TRP A 195 8.36 6.61 28.70
CA TRP A 195 7.57 7.31 27.69
C TRP A 195 6.20 6.65 27.56
N VAL A 196 5.15 7.44 27.75
CA VAL A 196 3.76 7.00 27.75
C VAL A 196 3.04 7.54 26.52
N PHE A 197 2.30 6.67 25.83
CA PHE A 197 1.48 7.05 24.68
C PHE A 197 0.39 8.05 25.10
N VAL A 198 0.18 9.07 24.27
CA VAL A 198 -0.87 10.07 24.43
C VAL A 198 -1.86 9.90 23.26
N PRO A 199 -3.13 9.57 23.53
CA PRO A 199 -4.16 9.50 22.50
C PRO A 199 -4.21 10.79 21.66
N GLY A 200 -4.19 10.68 20.34
CA GLY A 200 -4.24 11.82 19.44
C GLY A 200 -4.40 11.40 17.98
N HIS A 201 -5.06 12.25 17.20
CA HIS A 201 -5.40 11.98 15.80
C HIS A 201 -4.64 12.89 14.86
N VAL A 202 -4.04 12.29 13.84
CA VAL A 202 -3.44 13.03 12.74
C VAL A 202 -4.54 13.54 11.82
N ASP A 203 -4.47 14.83 11.49
CA ASP A 203 -5.31 15.52 10.52
C ASP A 203 -4.40 16.03 9.40
N PRO A 204 -4.21 15.24 8.33
CA PRO A 204 -3.33 15.61 7.22
C PRO A 204 -3.83 16.84 6.45
N ALA A 205 -5.14 17.10 6.44
CA ALA A 205 -5.75 18.21 5.70
C ALA A 205 -5.40 19.56 6.36
N GLU A 206 -5.42 19.61 7.69
CA GLU A 206 -5.01 20.78 8.48
C GLU A 206 -3.51 20.76 8.81
N GLY A 207 -2.80 19.68 8.51
CA GLY A 207 -1.37 19.53 8.75
C GLY A 207 -1.01 19.51 10.24
N VAL A 208 -1.86 18.93 11.09
CA VAL A 208 -1.66 18.86 12.54
C VAL A 208 -1.95 17.47 13.10
N ILE A 209 -1.43 17.17 14.29
CA ILE A 209 -1.90 16.09 15.17
C ILE A 209 -2.57 16.71 16.40
N ARG A 210 -3.77 16.21 16.76
CA ARG A 210 -4.62 16.79 17.80
C ARG A 210 -4.82 15.83 18.96
N THR A 211 -4.85 16.35 20.18
CA THR A 211 -5.25 15.59 21.37
C THR A 211 -6.09 16.44 22.32
N THR A 212 -7.02 15.80 23.01
CA THR A 212 -7.77 16.42 24.12
C THR A 212 -7.14 16.13 25.49
N GLU A 213 -6.08 15.33 25.52
CA GLU A 213 -5.28 15.14 26.73
C GLU A 213 -4.41 16.37 26.98
N LEU A 214 -4.18 16.68 28.25
CA LEU A 214 -3.34 17.80 28.69
C LEU A 214 -2.16 17.28 29.55
N PRO A 215 -1.19 16.56 28.95
CA PRO A 215 -0.02 16.09 29.67
C PRO A 215 0.93 17.24 30.04
N ASP A 216 1.80 17.01 31.03
CA ASP A 216 2.81 17.98 31.46
C ASP A 216 3.88 18.24 30.38
N ASN A 217 4.07 17.29 29.47
CA ASN A 217 4.89 17.43 28.29
C ASN A 217 4.35 16.56 27.13
N VAL A 218 4.69 16.88 25.89
CA VAL A 218 4.27 16.11 24.72
C VAL A 218 5.22 16.32 23.55
N ALA A 219 5.42 15.27 22.76
CA ALA A 219 6.10 15.35 21.47
C ALA A 219 5.54 14.33 20.47
N ILE A 220 5.73 14.64 19.19
CA ILE A 220 5.48 13.75 18.04
C ILE A 220 6.65 12.77 17.89
N PHE A 221 6.33 11.49 17.75
CA PHE A 221 7.27 10.43 17.44
C PHE A 221 6.85 9.69 16.17
N GLN A 222 7.82 9.37 15.33
CA GLN A 222 7.71 8.38 14.28
C GLN A 222 7.90 6.99 14.90
N THR A 223 6.95 6.09 14.66
CA THR A 223 7.00 4.72 15.16
C THR A 223 7.69 3.77 14.19
N SER A 224 8.40 2.80 14.72
CA SER A 224 8.95 1.66 13.98
C SER A 224 8.19 0.37 14.33
N PRO A 225 8.06 -0.59 13.40
CA PRO A 225 7.37 -1.85 13.64
C PRO A 225 8.11 -2.74 14.64
N LEU A 226 7.39 -3.27 15.63
CA LEU A 226 7.84 -4.39 16.46
C LEU A 226 7.52 -5.73 15.79
N ALA A 227 8.16 -6.81 16.25
CA ALA A 227 7.82 -8.14 15.75
C ALA A 227 6.35 -8.43 16.12
N PRO A 228 5.46 -8.63 15.13
CA PRO A 228 4.04 -8.78 15.39
C PRO A 228 3.78 -10.11 16.11
N LEU A 229 2.92 -10.07 17.11
CA LEU A 229 2.47 -11.27 17.81
C LEU A 229 1.34 -11.94 17.00
N VAL A 230 1.40 -13.25 16.84
CA VAL A 230 0.33 -14.02 16.21
C VAL A 230 -0.39 -14.87 17.25
N SER A 231 -1.71 -14.77 17.30
CA SER A 231 -2.56 -15.46 18.26
C SER A 231 -3.71 -16.16 17.55
N THR A 232 -4.37 -17.10 18.23
CA THR A 232 -5.62 -17.69 17.76
C THR A 232 -6.59 -17.90 18.92
N THR A 233 -7.87 -18.03 18.58
CA THR A 233 -8.91 -18.46 19.51
C THR A 233 -9.22 -19.93 19.27
N LEU A 234 -9.08 -20.75 20.32
CA LEU A 234 -9.43 -22.16 20.30
C LEU A 234 -10.87 -22.33 20.77
N GLU A 235 -11.75 -22.66 19.82
CA GLU A 235 -13.18 -22.81 20.04
C GLU A 235 -13.61 -24.28 20.23
N SER A 236 -14.79 -24.46 20.82
CA SER A 236 -15.38 -25.79 21.00
C SER A 236 -15.59 -26.48 19.64
N GLY A 237 -15.06 -27.70 19.50
CA GLY A 237 -15.14 -28.49 18.27
C GLY A 237 -13.90 -28.39 17.39
N GLN A 238 -12.96 -27.48 17.69
CA GLN A 238 -11.65 -27.44 17.04
C GLN A 238 -10.66 -28.37 17.77
N THR A 239 -9.69 -28.90 17.02
CA THR A 239 -8.62 -29.74 17.56
C THR A 239 -7.33 -28.93 17.60
N PHE A 240 -6.64 -28.94 18.74
CA PHE A 240 -5.37 -28.24 18.86
C PHE A 240 -4.27 -28.96 18.08
N ASP A 241 -3.74 -28.32 17.04
CA ASP A 241 -2.64 -28.84 16.23
C ASP A 241 -1.29 -28.26 16.71
N PRO A 242 -0.36 -29.09 17.23
CA PRO A 242 0.96 -28.64 17.66
C PRO A 242 1.81 -28.00 16.56
N GLU A 243 1.65 -28.41 15.31
CA GLU A 243 2.39 -27.85 14.17
C GLU A 243 1.94 -26.42 13.90
N MET A 244 0.63 -26.19 13.81
CA MET A 244 0.05 -24.85 13.70
C MET A 244 0.41 -23.98 14.91
N ALA A 245 0.40 -24.55 16.11
CA ALA A 245 0.72 -23.85 17.34
C ALA A 245 2.17 -23.36 17.44
N SER A 246 3.11 -23.95 16.69
CA SER A 246 4.53 -23.57 16.70
C SER A 246 4.77 -22.10 16.30
N ASN A 247 3.84 -21.52 15.53
CA ASN A 247 3.90 -20.14 15.10
C ASN A 247 3.11 -19.17 15.99
N LEU A 248 2.46 -19.65 17.06
CA LEU A 248 1.68 -18.79 17.96
C LEU A 248 2.52 -18.18 19.07
N ASN A 249 2.15 -16.98 19.46
CA ASN A 249 2.60 -16.31 20.67
C ASN A 249 1.57 -16.47 21.81
N LEU A 250 0.28 -16.44 21.48
CA LEU A 250 -0.83 -16.61 22.45
C LEU A 250 -1.90 -17.56 21.90
N VAL A 251 -2.54 -18.31 22.79
CA VAL A 251 -3.72 -19.13 22.53
C VAL A 251 -4.84 -18.66 23.47
N PHE A 252 -5.92 -18.14 22.91
CA PHE A 252 -7.14 -17.82 23.64
C PHE A 252 -8.00 -19.07 23.77
N ALA A 253 -8.02 -19.69 24.93
CA ALA A 253 -8.82 -20.90 25.17
C ALA A 253 -10.24 -20.49 25.59
N SER A 254 -11.25 -20.76 24.75
CA SER A 254 -12.64 -20.42 25.06
C SER A 254 -13.31 -21.46 25.97
N GLY A 255 -14.58 -21.23 26.34
CA GLY A 255 -15.41 -22.20 27.06
C GLY A 255 -15.79 -21.82 28.49
N LEU A 256 -15.38 -20.65 28.97
CA LEU A 256 -15.82 -20.08 30.25
C LEU A 256 -16.81 -18.94 30.04
N THR A 257 -17.84 -18.89 30.89
CA THR A 257 -18.91 -17.91 30.81
C THR A 257 -19.19 -17.28 32.18
N ALA A 258 -19.19 -15.95 32.22
CA ALA A 258 -19.58 -15.14 33.36
C ALA A 258 -21.10 -15.17 33.61
N GLN A 259 -21.48 -15.34 34.88
CA GLN A 259 -22.86 -15.39 35.34
C GLN A 259 -23.26 -14.09 36.06
N PRO A 260 -24.56 -13.74 36.12
CA PRO A 260 -25.04 -12.51 36.78
C PRO A 260 -24.63 -12.35 38.26
N ASP A 261 -24.40 -13.47 38.96
CA ASP A 261 -24.00 -13.48 40.36
C ASP A 261 -22.49 -13.30 40.57
N GLY A 262 -21.72 -13.18 39.47
CA GLY A 262 -20.27 -13.04 39.46
C GLY A 262 -19.52 -14.36 39.27
N SER A 263 -20.18 -15.51 39.36
CA SER A 263 -19.52 -16.80 39.22
C SER A 263 -19.10 -17.11 37.78
N LEU A 264 -18.08 -17.97 37.63
CA LEU A 264 -17.66 -18.54 36.35
C LEU A 264 -18.19 -19.96 36.16
N THR A 265 -18.68 -20.26 34.97
CA THR A 265 -19.19 -21.60 34.59
C THR A 265 -18.57 -22.06 33.28
N GLY A 266 -18.64 -23.36 33.02
CA GLY A 266 -18.07 -23.97 31.81
C GLY A 266 -16.72 -24.63 32.07
N SER A 267 -15.99 -24.91 31.00
CA SER A 267 -14.66 -25.52 31.05
C SER A 267 -13.90 -25.12 29.80
N LEU A 268 -12.61 -24.85 29.95
CA LEU A 268 -11.77 -24.43 28.85
C LEU A 268 -11.64 -25.54 27.81
N VAL A 269 -11.67 -25.16 26.53
CA VAL A 269 -11.30 -26.06 25.44
C VAL A 269 -9.83 -26.44 25.61
N GLY A 270 -9.57 -27.74 25.68
CA GLY A 270 -8.23 -28.31 25.95
C GLY A 270 -7.46 -28.69 24.68
N GLY A 271 -6.28 -29.28 24.86
CA GLY A 271 -5.41 -29.75 23.77
C GLY A 271 -4.07 -28.99 23.69
N TRP A 272 -4.03 -27.78 24.23
CA TRP A 272 -2.81 -27.02 24.44
C TRP A 272 -2.00 -27.54 25.64
N GLN A 273 -0.76 -27.08 25.74
CA GLN A 273 0.17 -27.41 26.82
C GLN A 273 0.80 -26.14 27.38
N MET A 274 0.84 -26.01 28.71
CA MET A 274 1.57 -24.93 29.36
C MET A 274 3.06 -25.01 29.06
N ASN A 275 3.72 -23.85 28.90
CA ASN A 275 5.16 -23.73 28.68
C ASN A 275 5.68 -24.33 27.35
N SER A 276 4.82 -24.40 26.33
CA SER A 276 5.15 -24.95 25.00
C SER A 276 5.55 -23.90 23.96
N GLY A 277 6.05 -22.74 24.38
CA GLY A 277 6.52 -21.67 23.50
C GLY A 277 5.46 -20.63 23.10
N TYR A 278 4.23 -20.77 23.63
CA TYR A 278 3.14 -19.80 23.55
C TYR A 278 2.51 -19.59 24.94
N ALA A 279 1.83 -18.46 25.13
CA ALA A 279 1.04 -18.17 26.32
C ALA A 279 -0.37 -18.74 26.19
N VAL A 280 -0.89 -19.32 27.27
CA VAL A 280 -2.29 -19.79 27.34
C VAL A 280 -3.09 -18.79 28.15
N ILE A 281 -4.14 -18.27 27.53
CA ILE A 281 -4.99 -17.20 28.06
C ILE A 281 -6.45 -17.67 28.00
N PRO A 282 -7.09 -17.99 29.14
CA PRO A 282 -8.53 -18.21 29.20
C PRO A 282 -9.31 -17.02 28.62
N LEU A 283 -10.23 -17.30 27.69
CA LEU A 283 -11.15 -16.32 27.10
C LEU A 283 -12.52 -16.46 27.76
N LEU A 284 -12.98 -15.39 28.39
CA LEU A 284 -14.25 -15.34 29.10
C LEU A 284 -15.28 -14.60 28.26
N ARG A 285 -16.48 -15.18 28.18
CA ARG A 285 -17.65 -14.54 27.55
C ARG A 285 -18.75 -14.26 28.55
N ALA A 286 -19.64 -13.34 28.21
CA ALA A 286 -20.86 -13.12 28.95
C ALA A 286 -21.99 -14.05 28.47
N THR A 287 -22.96 -14.34 29.35
CA THR A 287 -24.13 -15.15 28.98
C THR A 287 -25.04 -14.39 28.00
N ASP A 288 -25.35 -13.15 28.34
CA ASP A 288 -26.06 -12.17 27.51
C ASP A 288 -25.84 -10.77 28.10
N SER A 289 -26.24 -9.72 27.37
CA SER A 289 -26.02 -8.32 27.78
C SER A 289 -26.78 -7.93 29.06
N ALA A 290 -27.97 -8.50 29.32
CA ALA A 290 -28.75 -8.19 30.52
C ALA A 290 -28.17 -8.86 31.78
N ALA A 291 -27.70 -10.09 31.64
CA ALA A 291 -26.95 -10.81 32.65
C ALA A 291 -25.66 -10.07 33.02
N LEU A 292 -24.94 -9.59 32.01
CA LEU A 292 -23.72 -8.81 32.21
C LEU A 292 -23.99 -7.47 32.89
N SER A 293 -25.01 -6.73 32.46
CA SER A 293 -25.42 -5.49 33.12
C SER A 293 -25.75 -5.71 34.59
N SER A 294 -26.41 -6.83 34.92
CA SER A 294 -26.71 -7.22 36.31
C SER A 294 -25.45 -7.53 37.13
N LEU A 295 -24.44 -8.13 36.51
CA LEU A 295 -23.13 -8.38 37.13
C LEU A 295 -22.43 -7.05 37.40
N LEU A 296 -22.21 -6.23 36.35
CA LEU A 296 -21.43 -5.00 36.41
C LEU A 296 -22.00 -3.96 37.39
N ASN A 297 -23.33 -3.91 37.53
CA ASN A 297 -24.01 -2.98 38.44
C ASN A 297 -24.20 -3.52 39.88
N ASN A 298 -23.62 -4.68 40.22
CA ASN A 298 -23.68 -5.24 41.55
C ASN A 298 -22.26 -5.40 42.15
N PRO A 299 -21.86 -4.55 43.11
CA PRO A 299 -20.52 -4.59 43.70
C PRO A 299 -20.11 -5.94 44.29
N ALA A 300 -21.06 -6.72 44.83
CA ALA A 300 -20.77 -8.05 45.36
C ALA A 300 -20.49 -9.06 44.23
N SER A 301 -21.26 -8.99 43.13
CA SER A 301 -21.02 -9.82 41.94
C SER A 301 -19.69 -9.47 41.29
N VAL A 302 -19.38 -8.18 41.10
CA VAL A 302 -18.09 -7.72 40.55
C VAL A 302 -16.91 -8.21 41.40
N ALA A 303 -16.97 -8.04 42.71
CA ALA A 303 -15.90 -8.47 43.61
C ALA A 303 -15.68 -9.99 43.58
N LEU A 304 -16.77 -10.78 43.57
CA LEU A 304 -16.68 -12.24 43.42
C LEU A 304 -16.05 -12.60 42.07
N HIS A 305 -16.49 -11.94 41.01
CA HIS A 305 -16.05 -12.22 39.66
C HIS A 305 -14.56 -11.95 39.45
N ILE A 306 -14.06 -10.82 39.96
CA ILE A 306 -12.62 -10.50 39.95
C ILE A 306 -11.82 -11.58 40.72
N GLU A 307 -12.32 -12.02 41.88
CA GLU A 307 -11.62 -13.04 42.67
C GLU A 307 -11.64 -14.42 41.99
N ASP A 308 -12.75 -14.79 41.33
CA ASP A 308 -12.85 -16.03 40.56
C ASP A 308 -11.91 -16.02 39.35
N ILE A 309 -11.83 -14.89 38.62
CA ILE A 309 -10.86 -14.71 37.51
C ILE A 309 -9.43 -14.79 38.03
N ARG A 310 -9.10 -14.06 39.09
CA ARG A 310 -7.77 -14.10 39.70
C ARG A 310 -7.41 -15.51 40.16
N SER A 311 -8.34 -16.21 40.80
CA SER A 311 -8.14 -17.59 41.28
C SER A 311 -7.89 -18.55 40.13
N LEU A 312 -8.64 -18.43 39.04
CA LEU A 312 -8.42 -19.19 37.81
C LEU A 312 -7.01 -18.93 37.27
N VAL A 313 -6.66 -17.67 37.02
CA VAL A 313 -5.40 -17.31 36.33
C VAL A 313 -4.18 -17.64 37.19
N VAL A 314 -4.21 -17.26 38.47
CA VAL A 314 -3.06 -17.44 39.37
C VAL A 314 -2.99 -18.88 39.89
N GLY A 315 -4.13 -19.45 40.27
CA GLY A 315 -4.21 -20.79 40.85
C GLY A 315 -3.84 -21.89 39.87
N ASP A 316 -4.35 -21.81 38.64
CA ASP A 316 -4.08 -22.81 37.59
C ASP A 316 -2.86 -22.45 36.73
N GLY A 317 -2.27 -21.27 36.96
CA GLY A 317 -0.98 -20.86 36.41
C GLY A 317 -1.03 -20.33 34.97
N TYR A 318 -2.19 -19.90 34.49
CA TYR A 318 -2.35 -19.26 33.17
C TYR A 318 -1.53 -17.97 33.06
N ASN A 319 -1.19 -17.58 31.82
CA ASN A 319 -0.36 -16.40 31.56
C ASN A 319 -1.12 -15.08 31.69
N GLY A 320 -2.45 -15.14 31.76
CA GLY A 320 -3.33 -13.98 31.80
C GLY A 320 -4.78 -14.38 31.56
N VAL A 321 -5.64 -13.42 31.23
CA VAL A 321 -7.06 -13.61 30.91
C VAL A 321 -7.48 -12.69 29.78
N ALA A 322 -8.42 -13.14 28.95
CA ALA A 322 -9.05 -12.35 27.91
C ALA A 322 -10.54 -12.15 28.22
N ILE A 323 -11.00 -10.90 28.16
CA ILE A 323 -12.40 -10.50 28.40
C ILE A 323 -13.05 -10.18 27.05
N ASP A 324 -13.99 -11.03 26.63
CA ASP A 324 -14.78 -10.91 25.39
C ASP A 324 -16.27 -10.90 25.74
N TYR A 325 -16.73 -9.75 26.26
CA TYR A 325 -18.09 -9.63 26.80
C TYR A 325 -19.12 -9.13 25.79
N GLY A 326 -18.74 -9.02 24.51
CA GLY A 326 -19.64 -8.66 23.43
C GLY A 326 -20.17 -7.23 23.55
N ASP A 327 -21.46 -7.02 23.30
CA ASP A 327 -22.03 -5.68 23.32
C ASP A 327 -22.35 -5.22 24.75
N ILE A 328 -21.59 -4.24 25.23
CA ILE A 328 -21.84 -3.55 26.50
C ILE A 328 -22.86 -2.44 26.27
N ASP A 329 -23.92 -2.40 27.09
CA ASP A 329 -24.88 -1.30 27.06
C ASP A 329 -24.14 0.03 27.30
N PRO A 330 -24.34 1.07 26.48
CA PRO A 330 -23.73 2.39 26.70
C PRO A 330 -23.95 2.96 28.10
N ALA A 331 -25.05 2.60 28.78
CA ALA A 331 -25.32 2.99 30.17
C ALA A 331 -24.34 2.36 31.18
N ASP A 332 -23.74 1.23 30.84
CA ASP A 332 -22.82 0.46 31.70
C ASP A 332 -21.34 0.81 31.43
N ARG A 333 -21.06 1.79 30.57
CA ARG A 333 -19.69 2.19 30.16
C ARG A 333 -18.76 2.46 31.35
N GLU A 334 -19.23 3.24 32.33
CA GLU A 334 -18.43 3.56 33.52
C GLU A 334 -18.22 2.31 34.40
N ALA A 335 -19.26 1.50 34.58
CA ALA A 335 -19.19 0.28 35.38
C ALA A 335 -18.24 -0.76 34.78
N PHE A 336 -18.28 -0.95 33.46
CA PHE A 336 -17.36 -1.83 32.75
C PHE A 336 -15.91 -1.32 32.83
N THR A 337 -15.69 -0.01 32.62
CA THR A 337 -14.36 0.60 32.73
C THR A 337 -13.79 0.43 34.14
N GLN A 338 -14.62 0.60 35.18
CA GLN A 338 -14.20 0.36 36.57
C GLN A 338 -13.87 -1.12 36.81
N PHE A 339 -14.68 -2.05 36.29
CA PHE A 339 -14.39 -3.49 36.37
C PHE A 339 -13.02 -3.83 35.74
N ILE A 340 -12.74 -3.32 34.53
CA ILE A 340 -11.45 -3.52 33.86
C ILE A 340 -10.30 -2.92 34.68
N SER A 341 -10.51 -1.75 35.29
CA SER A 341 -9.52 -1.12 36.17
C SER A 341 -9.20 -1.97 37.40
N ASP A 342 -10.24 -2.45 38.09
CA ASP A 342 -10.07 -3.26 39.31
C ASP A 342 -9.44 -4.63 38.98
N LEU A 343 -9.82 -5.21 37.84
CA LEU A 343 -9.25 -6.47 37.36
C LEU A 343 -7.77 -6.31 36.96
N ALA A 344 -7.41 -5.23 36.27
CA ALA A 344 -6.01 -4.94 35.93
C ALA A 344 -5.15 -4.87 37.20
N GLY A 345 -5.59 -4.11 38.20
CA GLY A 345 -4.88 -4.03 39.49
C GLY A 345 -4.75 -5.38 40.22
N ALA A 346 -5.78 -6.23 40.14
CA ALA A 346 -5.75 -7.57 40.74
C ALA A 346 -4.78 -8.54 40.03
N LEU A 347 -4.54 -8.36 38.72
CA LEU A 347 -3.65 -9.20 37.91
C LEU A 347 -2.21 -8.70 37.90
N ASP A 348 -1.99 -7.39 37.98
CA ASP A 348 -0.67 -6.77 38.00
C ASP A 348 0.19 -7.22 39.19
N GLU A 349 -0.44 -7.45 40.35
CA GLU A 349 0.24 -8.00 41.55
C GLU A 349 0.93 -9.36 41.26
N TYR A 350 0.46 -10.09 40.26
CA TYR A 350 0.93 -11.43 39.89
C TYR A 350 1.55 -11.47 38.50
N GLU A 351 1.82 -10.32 37.88
CA GLU A 351 2.41 -10.23 36.53
C GLU A 351 1.60 -11.02 35.48
N ARG A 352 0.26 -10.94 35.54
CA ARG A 352 -0.64 -11.67 34.63
C ARG A 352 -1.24 -10.75 33.58
N LEU A 353 -1.27 -11.20 32.33
CA LEU A 353 -1.76 -10.40 31.22
C LEU A 353 -3.27 -10.16 31.33
N LEU A 354 -3.70 -8.94 31.03
CA LEU A 354 -5.10 -8.61 30.78
C LEU A 354 -5.28 -8.28 29.29
N VAL A 355 -6.09 -9.10 28.61
CA VAL A 355 -6.52 -8.88 27.24
C VAL A 355 -7.99 -8.44 27.25
N VAL A 356 -8.33 -7.40 26.49
CA VAL A 356 -9.72 -6.96 26.33
C VAL A 356 -10.07 -6.99 24.86
N VAL A 357 -11.15 -7.70 24.52
CA VAL A 357 -11.69 -7.77 23.15
C VAL A 357 -12.75 -6.68 23.01
N LEU A 358 -12.60 -5.85 21.98
CA LEU A 358 -13.52 -4.77 21.64
C LEU A 358 -14.21 -5.11 20.31
N PRO A 359 -15.52 -4.89 20.17
CA PRO A 359 -16.17 -4.89 18.87
C PRO A 359 -15.64 -3.72 18.02
N ALA A 360 -15.74 -3.84 16.70
CA ALA A 360 -15.53 -2.68 15.84
C ALA A 360 -16.57 -1.59 16.19
N PRO A 361 -16.16 -0.32 16.35
CA PRO A 361 -17.07 0.78 16.62
C PRO A 361 -18.00 1.01 15.43
N ASP A 362 -19.21 1.51 15.71
CA ASP A 362 -20.15 1.91 14.67
C ASP A 362 -19.73 3.26 14.05
N GLY A 363 -20.19 3.53 12.82
CA GLY A 363 -19.94 4.79 12.13
C GLY A 363 -18.78 4.74 11.15
N GLY A 364 -17.94 5.77 11.14
CA GLY A 364 -16.84 5.91 10.18
C GLY A 364 -15.88 7.05 10.55
N PRO A 365 -14.92 7.41 9.68
CA PRO A 365 -13.78 8.29 10.00
C PRO A 365 -14.11 9.59 10.73
N GLU A 366 -15.30 10.17 10.52
CA GLU A 366 -15.72 11.43 11.14
C GLU A 366 -16.56 11.25 12.43
N THR A 367 -17.12 10.07 12.68
CA THR A 367 -18.22 9.87 13.66
C THR A 367 -18.23 8.49 14.33
N TRP A 368 -17.04 7.92 14.65
CA TRP A 368 -16.96 6.64 15.35
C TRP A 368 -17.70 6.66 16.71
N ASP A 369 -18.59 5.69 16.92
CA ASP A 369 -19.28 5.44 18.17
C ASP A 369 -18.75 4.16 18.82
N THR A 370 -18.23 4.30 20.04
CA THR A 370 -17.60 3.22 20.81
C THR A 370 -18.58 2.52 21.76
N GLY A 371 -19.85 2.94 21.78
CA GLY A 371 -20.88 2.36 22.63
C GLY A 371 -20.49 2.31 24.12
N GLY A 372 -20.67 1.13 24.74
CA GLY A 372 -20.30 0.89 26.13
C GLY A 372 -18.80 0.80 26.43
N TYR A 373 -17.92 1.01 25.45
CA TYR A 373 -16.48 0.84 25.63
C TYR A 373 -15.73 2.17 25.69
N ASP A 374 -15.04 2.43 26.80
CA ASP A 374 -14.06 3.51 26.88
C ASP A 374 -12.69 3.07 26.34
N TRP A 375 -12.49 3.23 25.04
CA TRP A 375 -11.29 2.77 24.34
C TRP A 375 -10.00 3.35 24.93
N ARG A 376 -9.97 4.64 25.29
CA ARG A 376 -8.77 5.27 25.88
C ARG A 376 -8.48 4.74 27.28
N ALA A 377 -9.51 4.60 28.12
CA ALA A 377 -9.34 4.05 29.45
C ALA A 377 -8.88 2.58 29.39
N ILE A 378 -9.53 1.77 28.56
CA ILE A 378 -9.18 0.36 28.35
C ILE A 378 -7.77 0.22 27.77
N GLY A 379 -7.39 1.02 26.77
CA GLY A 379 -6.05 0.99 26.18
C GLY A 379 -4.92 1.33 27.16
N ARG A 380 -5.21 2.14 28.19
CA ARG A 380 -4.28 2.38 29.31
C ARG A 380 -4.17 1.17 30.23
N LEU A 381 -5.31 0.55 30.57
CA LEU A 381 -5.41 -0.51 31.58
C LEU A 381 -5.02 -1.90 31.08
N ALA A 382 -5.37 -2.25 29.83
CA ALA A 382 -5.11 -3.57 29.26
C ALA A 382 -3.65 -3.69 28.78
N ASP A 383 -3.11 -4.91 28.83
CA ASP A 383 -1.82 -5.25 28.21
C ASP A 383 -1.97 -5.39 26.70
N ILE A 384 -3.07 -6.01 26.25
CA ILE A 384 -3.43 -6.21 24.84
C ILE A 384 -4.90 -5.82 24.66
N VAL A 385 -5.18 -5.10 23.57
CA VAL A 385 -6.55 -4.83 23.11
C VAL A 385 -6.75 -5.47 21.76
N VAL A 386 -7.71 -6.38 21.67
CA VAL A 386 -8.06 -7.05 20.42
C VAL A 386 -9.27 -6.33 19.82
N ILE A 387 -9.13 -5.83 18.60
CA ILE A 387 -10.25 -5.30 17.82
C ILE A 387 -10.83 -6.45 17.00
N SER A 388 -12.10 -6.73 17.21
CA SER A 388 -12.84 -7.73 16.43
C SER A 388 -13.03 -7.21 15.01
N GLY A 389 -12.60 -8.00 14.03
CA GLY A 389 -12.89 -7.73 12.63
C GLY A 389 -14.29 -8.18 12.22
N SER A 390 -14.56 -8.09 10.92
CA SER A 390 -15.83 -8.51 10.31
C SER A 390 -15.68 -9.86 9.63
N ASP A 391 -16.75 -10.64 9.54
CA ASP A 391 -16.79 -11.82 8.65
C ASP A 391 -17.01 -11.42 7.18
N ASP A 392 -17.36 -10.15 6.92
CA ASP A 392 -17.49 -9.61 5.56
C ASP A 392 -16.11 -9.39 4.92
N PRO A 393 -15.78 -10.11 3.82
CA PRO A 393 -14.50 -9.93 3.13
C PRO A 393 -14.26 -8.49 2.65
N THR A 394 -15.32 -7.76 2.27
CA THR A 394 -15.23 -6.38 1.76
C THR A 394 -14.77 -5.38 2.82
N PHE A 395 -14.93 -5.71 4.11
CA PHE A 395 -14.41 -4.92 5.22
C PHE A 395 -12.88 -4.79 5.17
N TYR A 396 -12.19 -5.78 4.59
CA TYR A 396 -10.74 -5.84 4.45
C TYR A 396 -10.21 -5.33 3.11
N ALA A 397 -11.04 -4.64 2.33
CA ALA A 397 -10.60 -4.05 1.08
C ALA A 397 -9.41 -3.07 1.26
N LEU A 398 -8.62 -2.81 0.21
CA LEU A 398 -7.47 -1.89 0.21
C LEU A 398 -7.78 -0.47 0.75
N ASN A 399 -9.05 -0.03 0.71
CA ASN A 399 -9.57 1.18 1.37
C ASN A 399 -10.84 0.92 2.18
N GLY A 400 -10.96 -0.31 2.71
CA GLY A 400 -12.14 -0.82 3.39
C GLY A 400 -12.32 -0.27 4.80
N GLY A 401 -13.30 -0.84 5.51
CA GLY A 401 -13.59 -0.42 6.88
C GLY A 401 -12.41 -0.63 7.83
N ILE A 402 -11.59 -1.67 7.63
CA ILE A 402 -10.50 -1.98 8.55
C ILE A 402 -9.35 -0.97 8.51
N THR A 403 -8.96 -0.45 7.34
CA THR A 403 -7.85 0.53 7.25
C THR A 403 -8.25 1.86 7.86
N ASN A 404 -9.50 2.27 7.63
CA ASN A 404 -10.11 3.45 8.28
C ASN A 404 -10.20 3.27 9.80
N LEU A 405 -10.63 2.09 10.25
CA LEU A 405 -10.70 1.77 11.67
C LEU A 405 -9.31 1.78 12.31
N LEU A 406 -8.30 1.18 11.68
CA LEU A 406 -6.94 1.16 12.21
C LEU A 406 -6.32 2.56 12.26
N GLY A 407 -6.51 3.38 11.23
CA GLY A 407 -6.03 4.76 11.21
C GLY A 407 -6.58 5.61 12.35
N TRP A 408 -7.82 5.34 12.78
CA TRP A 408 -8.41 5.97 13.95
C TRP A 408 -7.99 5.29 15.26
N ALA A 409 -8.00 3.95 15.32
CA ALA A 409 -7.75 3.19 16.53
C ALA A 409 -6.35 3.43 17.11
N VAL A 410 -5.32 3.59 16.26
CA VAL A 410 -3.96 3.91 16.70
C VAL A 410 -3.85 5.30 17.35
N GLY A 411 -4.83 6.18 17.11
CA GLY A 411 -4.96 7.46 17.80
C GLY A 411 -5.69 7.38 19.15
N GLU A 412 -6.38 6.27 19.43
CA GLU A 412 -7.11 6.05 20.68
C GLU A 412 -6.35 5.15 21.66
N ILE A 413 -5.65 4.15 21.13
CA ILE A 413 -4.91 3.14 21.89
C ILE A 413 -3.52 3.01 21.28
N SER A 414 -2.50 2.84 22.12
CA SER A 414 -1.14 2.59 21.63
C SER A 414 -1.14 1.42 20.65
N ARG A 415 -0.65 1.66 19.43
CA ARG A 415 -0.57 0.66 18.35
C ARG A 415 0.09 -0.64 18.80
N TYR A 416 1.09 -0.57 19.66
CA TYR A 416 1.82 -1.74 20.16
C TYR A 416 1.01 -2.64 21.11
N LYS A 417 -0.13 -2.17 21.60
CA LYS A 417 -1.10 -2.98 22.35
C LYS A 417 -2.25 -3.47 21.48
N LEU A 418 -2.43 -2.91 20.28
CA LEU A 418 -3.53 -3.26 19.38
C LEU A 418 -3.25 -4.56 18.64
N HIS A 419 -4.20 -5.47 18.73
CA HIS A 419 -4.26 -6.70 17.95
C HIS A 419 -5.51 -6.69 17.08
N VAL A 420 -5.41 -7.16 15.84
CA VAL A 420 -6.55 -7.22 14.91
C VAL A 420 -7.00 -8.66 14.74
N ALA A 421 -8.28 -8.94 14.98
CA ALA A 421 -8.85 -10.26 14.80
C ALA A 421 -9.54 -10.42 13.44
N PHE A 422 -9.33 -11.54 12.76
CA PHE A 422 -10.09 -11.93 11.57
C PHE A 422 -10.11 -13.45 11.40
N SER A 423 -11.17 -13.98 10.78
CA SER A 423 -11.27 -15.41 10.48
C SER A 423 -10.33 -15.81 9.34
N THR A 424 -9.78 -17.03 9.42
CA THR A 424 -9.02 -17.67 8.34
C THR A 424 -9.92 -18.36 7.31
N ARG A 425 -11.22 -18.42 7.55
CA ARG A 425 -12.17 -19.19 6.74
C ARG A 425 -12.69 -18.42 5.53
N SER A 426 -13.10 -19.19 4.52
CA SER A 426 -13.87 -18.72 3.37
C SER A 426 -15.26 -18.29 3.78
N VAL A 427 -15.96 -17.53 2.93
CA VAL A 427 -17.27 -16.94 3.28
C VAL A 427 -18.30 -17.27 2.22
N GLU A 428 -19.45 -17.78 2.64
CA GLU A 428 -20.66 -17.87 1.83
C GLU A 428 -21.62 -16.74 2.23
N GLU A 429 -22.00 -15.94 1.25
CA GLU A 429 -23.03 -14.92 1.35
C GLU A 429 -24.33 -15.44 0.71
N THR A 430 -25.41 -15.39 1.50
CA THR A 430 -26.77 -15.76 1.08
C THR A 430 -27.75 -14.65 1.46
N ASP A 431 -29.00 -14.72 0.99
CA ASP A 431 -30.08 -13.83 1.46
C ASP A 431 -30.28 -13.86 2.99
N GLY A 432 -29.85 -14.95 3.65
CA GLY A 432 -29.91 -15.12 5.11
C GLY A 432 -28.73 -14.52 5.87
N GLY A 433 -27.75 -13.93 5.19
CA GLY A 433 -26.52 -13.36 5.76
C GLY A 433 -25.26 -14.11 5.37
N LEU A 434 -24.17 -13.77 6.07
CA LEU A 434 -22.85 -14.36 5.89
C LEU A 434 -22.67 -15.62 6.74
N ARG A 435 -21.94 -16.59 6.20
CA ARG A 435 -21.58 -17.83 6.88
C ARG A 435 -20.13 -18.20 6.56
N LEU A 436 -19.33 -18.44 7.60
CA LEU A 436 -17.99 -18.97 7.44
C LEU A 436 -18.04 -20.43 6.97
N ILE A 437 -17.23 -20.77 5.98
CA ILE A 437 -17.11 -22.10 5.37
C ILE A 437 -15.65 -22.52 5.25
N SER A 438 -15.38 -23.81 5.22
CA SER A 438 -14.03 -24.30 4.92
C SER A 438 -13.60 -23.93 3.49
N TYR A 439 -12.29 -23.92 3.26
CA TYR A 439 -11.70 -23.78 1.93
C TYR A 439 -12.24 -24.86 0.98
N ASP A 440 -12.32 -26.11 1.45
CA ASP A 440 -12.83 -27.24 0.67
C ASP A 440 -14.30 -27.05 0.25
N GLU A 441 -15.16 -26.57 1.16
CA GLU A 441 -16.54 -26.19 0.82
C GLU A 441 -16.60 -25.05 -0.20
N ALA A 442 -15.67 -24.11 -0.13
CA ALA A 442 -15.61 -22.96 -1.03
C ALA A 442 -15.11 -23.31 -2.44
N ILE A 443 -14.40 -24.43 -2.62
CA ILE A 443 -13.94 -24.87 -3.96
C ILE A 443 -14.75 -26.06 -4.51
N ALA A 444 -15.51 -26.76 -3.66
CA ALA A 444 -16.31 -27.91 -4.08
C ALA A 444 -17.24 -27.64 -5.30
N PRO A 445 -17.87 -26.44 -5.44
CA PRO A 445 -18.71 -26.15 -6.61
C PRO A 445 -17.97 -26.08 -7.95
N LEU A 446 -16.64 -25.99 -7.97
CA LEU A 446 -15.82 -26.04 -9.19
C LEU A 446 -15.93 -27.41 -9.89
N GLY A 447 -16.31 -28.46 -9.15
CA GLY A 447 -16.48 -29.80 -9.69
C GLY A 447 -15.15 -30.52 -9.92
N VAL A 448 -15.21 -31.56 -10.75
CA VAL A 448 -14.08 -32.43 -11.06
C VAL A 448 -13.77 -32.43 -12.56
N VAL A 449 -12.58 -32.87 -12.93
CA VAL A 449 -12.11 -33.00 -14.31
C VAL A 449 -13.06 -33.87 -15.12
N THR A 450 -13.40 -33.38 -16.30
CA THR A 450 -14.17 -34.09 -17.31
C THR A 450 -13.57 -33.85 -18.69
N LEU A 451 -13.75 -34.82 -19.59
CA LEU A 451 -13.47 -34.67 -21.01
C LEU A 451 -14.73 -34.15 -21.71
N GLU A 452 -14.60 -33.14 -22.59
CA GLU A 452 -15.69 -32.67 -23.42
C GLU A 452 -15.94 -33.59 -24.63
N GLY A 453 -17.21 -33.85 -24.94
CA GLY A 453 -17.62 -34.65 -26.11
C GLY A 453 -18.08 -36.07 -25.78
N GLU A 454 -18.26 -36.90 -26.82
CA GLU A 454 -18.65 -38.30 -26.65
C GLU A 454 -17.45 -39.16 -26.23
N ALA A 455 -17.65 -40.01 -25.22
CA ALA A 455 -16.64 -40.96 -24.78
C ALA A 455 -16.41 -42.03 -25.85
N SER A 456 -15.14 -42.23 -26.23
CA SER A 456 -14.71 -43.32 -27.12
C SER A 456 -13.97 -44.40 -26.34
N GLU A 457 -13.99 -45.64 -26.82
CA GLU A 457 -13.13 -46.72 -26.29
C GLU A 457 -11.64 -46.45 -26.59
N ALA A 458 -11.33 -45.76 -27.69
CA ALA A 458 -10.00 -45.25 -28.03
C ALA A 458 -10.10 -44.05 -29.00
N TYR A 459 -9.19 -43.08 -28.89
CA TYR A 459 -9.07 -41.94 -29.80
C TYR A 459 -7.91 -42.15 -30.80
N GLU A 460 -7.99 -41.57 -31.99
CA GLU A 460 -6.92 -41.65 -32.98
C GLU A 460 -5.72 -40.79 -32.58
N PRO A 461 -4.46 -41.21 -32.85
CA PRO A 461 -3.29 -40.36 -32.68
C PRO A 461 -3.45 -39.03 -33.41
N GLY A 462 -3.15 -37.94 -32.72
CA GLY A 462 -3.29 -36.59 -33.24
C GLY A 462 -4.66 -35.93 -32.99
N THR A 463 -5.61 -36.62 -32.34
CA THR A 463 -6.89 -36.02 -31.93
C THR A 463 -6.67 -34.99 -30.81
N SER A 464 -7.20 -33.78 -30.98
CA SER A 464 -7.24 -32.79 -29.91
C SER A 464 -8.39 -33.08 -28.94
N LEU A 465 -8.06 -33.23 -27.67
CA LEU A 465 -8.98 -33.53 -26.56
C LEU A 465 -9.06 -32.32 -25.62
N THR A 466 -10.28 -31.91 -25.26
CA THR A 466 -10.52 -30.74 -24.40
C THR A 466 -11.03 -31.18 -23.04
N PHE A 467 -10.34 -30.79 -21.98
CA PHE A 467 -10.67 -31.08 -20.60
C PHE A 467 -11.14 -29.81 -19.89
N THR A 468 -12.17 -29.95 -19.07
CA THR A 468 -12.76 -28.88 -18.24
C THR A 468 -13.12 -29.41 -16.86
N LEU A 469 -13.60 -28.55 -15.97
CA LEU A 469 -14.24 -28.99 -14.73
C LEU A 469 -15.76 -29.02 -14.93
N ASN A 470 -16.43 -30.04 -14.40
CA ASN A 470 -17.87 -30.25 -14.57
C ASN A 470 -18.75 -29.49 -13.55
N GLY A 471 -18.16 -28.54 -12.81
CA GLY A 471 -18.87 -27.74 -11.83
C GLY A 471 -19.83 -26.72 -12.46
N ASN A 472 -20.63 -26.10 -11.59
CA ASN A 472 -21.65 -25.13 -12.00
C ASN A 472 -21.16 -23.67 -11.86
N VAL A 473 -19.85 -23.46 -11.90
CA VAL A 473 -19.20 -22.16 -11.70
C VAL A 473 -18.56 -21.71 -13.01
N THR A 474 -18.99 -20.59 -13.56
CA THR A 474 -18.49 -20.10 -14.85
C THR A 474 -17.44 -18.99 -14.72
N ASP A 475 -17.35 -18.30 -13.57
CA ASP A 475 -16.59 -17.06 -13.44
C ASP A 475 -15.98 -16.90 -12.03
N VAL A 476 -14.94 -17.67 -11.71
CA VAL A 476 -14.13 -17.39 -10.50
C VAL A 476 -13.20 -16.23 -10.77
N THR A 477 -13.49 -15.08 -10.19
CA THR A 477 -12.74 -13.85 -10.41
C THR A 477 -11.91 -13.48 -9.19
N PRO A 478 -10.64 -13.09 -9.33
CA PRO A 478 -9.91 -12.46 -8.24
C PRO A 478 -10.58 -11.12 -7.92
N ASP A 479 -10.94 -10.92 -6.66
CA ASP A 479 -11.38 -9.64 -6.13
C ASP A 479 -10.16 -8.89 -5.60
N LEU A 480 -9.66 -7.94 -6.39
CA LEU A 480 -8.40 -7.26 -6.11
C LEU A 480 -8.49 -6.29 -4.92
N ASP A 481 -9.70 -5.90 -4.53
CA ASP A 481 -9.92 -5.04 -3.36
C ASP A 481 -9.68 -5.83 -2.07
N THR A 482 -10.28 -7.01 -1.93
CA THR A 482 -10.19 -7.88 -0.75
C THR A 482 -9.03 -8.87 -0.78
N GLY A 483 -8.45 -9.11 -1.96
CA GLY A 483 -7.45 -10.14 -2.21
C GLY A 483 -8.00 -11.58 -2.21
N ALA A 484 -9.31 -11.75 -2.14
CA ALA A 484 -10.00 -13.04 -2.19
C ALA A 484 -10.36 -13.45 -3.63
N TYR A 485 -10.81 -14.68 -3.84
CA TYR A 485 -11.47 -15.07 -5.09
C TYR A 485 -12.96 -15.16 -4.88
N VAL A 486 -13.75 -14.61 -5.80
CA VAL A 486 -15.21 -14.56 -5.68
C VAL A 486 -15.88 -15.21 -6.88
N TYR A 487 -16.98 -15.91 -6.64
CA TYR A 487 -17.88 -16.39 -7.68
C TYR A 487 -19.32 -16.48 -7.16
N THR A 488 -20.28 -16.66 -8.07
CA THR A 488 -21.68 -16.93 -7.70
C THR A 488 -22.13 -18.29 -8.21
N VAL A 489 -23.01 -18.94 -7.44
CA VAL A 489 -23.60 -20.24 -7.79
C VAL A 489 -25.08 -20.26 -7.45
N ASP A 490 -25.90 -20.81 -8.35
CA ASP A 490 -27.32 -21.04 -8.08
C ASP A 490 -27.50 -22.23 -7.12
N GLY A 491 -28.31 -22.08 -6.08
CA GLY A 491 -28.65 -23.14 -5.11
C GLY A 491 -30.15 -23.30 -4.90
N GLU A 492 -30.56 -24.37 -4.19
CA GLU A 492 -31.98 -24.66 -3.89
C GLU A 492 -32.70 -23.54 -3.09
N GLY A 493 -31.94 -22.57 -2.53
CA GLY A 493 -32.45 -21.43 -1.76
C GLY A 493 -32.22 -20.05 -2.39
N GLY A 494 -31.73 -19.95 -3.63
CA GLY A 494 -31.38 -18.68 -4.28
C GLY A 494 -29.92 -18.61 -4.74
N GLN A 495 -29.50 -17.46 -5.25
CA GLN A 495 -28.12 -17.22 -5.66
C GLN A 495 -27.23 -17.09 -4.41
N ARG A 496 -26.08 -17.74 -4.41
CA ARG A 496 -25.09 -17.69 -3.33
C ARG A 496 -23.80 -17.09 -3.87
N ARG A 497 -23.19 -16.16 -3.14
CA ARG A 497 -21.86 -15.64 -3.47
C ARG A 497 -20.83 -16.29 -2.54
N ILE A 498 -19.78 -16.83 -3.12
CA ILE A 498 -18.70 -17.50 -2.39
C ILE A 498 -17.44 -16.67 -2.52
N TRP A 499 -16.80 -16.40 -1.39
CA TRP A 499 -15.49 -15.78 -1.28
C TRP A 499 -14.50 -16.83 -0.78
N ILE A 500 -13.60 -17.27 -1.65
CA ILE A 500 -12.50 -18.16 -1.32
C ILE A 500 -11.39 -17.33 -0.68
N ILE A 501 -11.15 -17.56 0.60
CA ILE A 501 -10.05 -16.94 1.35
C ILE A 501 -8.84 -17.88 1.26
N THR A 502 -7.78 -17.38 0.62
CA THR A 502 -6.54 -18.13 0.40
C THR A 502 -5.47 -17.74 1.42
N ALA A 503 -4.38 -18.50 1.49
CA ALA A 503 -3.21 -18.10 2.28
C ALA A 503 -2.64 -16.74 1.86
N ASN A 504 -2.67 -16.41 0.56
CA ASN A 504 -2.24 -15.11 0.05
C ASN A 504 -3.20 -13.98 0.49
N THR A 505 -4.50 -14.24 0.52
CA THR A 505 -5.51 -13.30 1.06
C THR A 505 -5.23 -12.99 2.52
N LEU A 506 -4.93 -14.01 3.34
CA LEU A 506 -4.63 -13.85 4.75
C LEU A 506 -3.27 -13.16 4.97
N ARG A 507 -2.27 -13.47 4.14
CA ARG A 507 -0.97 -12.77 4.14
C ARG A 507 -1.14 -11.29 3.88
N ALA A 508 -1.92 -10.91 2.86
CA ALA A 508 -2.21 -9.52 2.54
C ALA A 508 -2.91 -8.78 3.69
N ARG A 509 -3.85 -9.42 4.39
CA ARG A 509 -4.49 -8.85 5.59
C ARG A 509 -3.50 -8.63 6.74
N MET A 510 -2.59 -9.58 6.97
CA MET A 510 -1.53 -9.44 7.98
C MET A 510 -0.57 -8.29 7.63
N ASP A 511 -0.12 -8.19 6.38
CA ASP A 511 0.77 -7.13 5.91
C ASP A 511 0.08 -5.74 5.99
N MET A 512 -1.20 -5.65 5.59
CA MET A 512 -2.00 -4.42 5.69
C MET A 512 -2.08 -3.92 7.13
N ALA A 513 -2.43 -4.79 8.08
CA ALA A 513 -2.54 -4.37 9.48
C ALA A 513 -1.15 -4.05 10.07
N ALA A 514 -0.09 -4.77 9.66
CA ALA A 514 1.28 -4.49 10.07
C ALA A 514 1.80 -3.12 9.59
N ALA A 515 1.27 -2.57 8.49
CA ALA A 515 1.63 -1.22 8.01
C ALA A 515 1.26 -0.10 9.01
N PHE A 516 0.35 -0.38 9.96
CA PHE A 516 0.02 0.51 11.07
C PHE A 516 0.90 0.28 12.31
N ASN A 517 1.96 -0.54 12.22
CA ASN A 517 2.85 -0.89 13.33
C ASN A 517 2.09 -1.47 14.55
N VAL A 518 0.98 -2.18 14.32
CA VAL A 518 0.17 -2.78 15.40
C VAL A 518 0.91 -3.93 16.11
N GLY A 519 0.56 -4.20 17.35
CA GLY A 519 1.21 -5.18 18.22
C GLY A 519 1.04 -6.63 17.78
N GLY A 520 -0.06 -6.97 17.09
CA GLY A 520 -0.28 -8.34 16.65
C GLY A 520 -1.57 -8.60 15.87
N MET A 521 -1.81 -9.88 15.59
CA MET A 521 -2.96 -10.41 14.87
C MET A 521 -3.58 -11.57 15.64
N VAL A 522 -4.90 -11.72 15.56
CA VAL A 522 -5.65 -12.88 16.04
C VAL A 522 -6.29 -13.56 14.85
N LEU A 523 -5.74 -14.71 14.46
CA LEU A 523 -6.23 -15.51 13.35
C LEU A 523 -7.28 -16.49 13.88
N ASN A 524 -8.53 -16.05 13.90
CA ASN A 524 -9.66 -16.89 14.32
C ASN A 524 -9.84 -18.04 13.33
N ASP A 525 -10.31 -19.19 13.82
CA ASP A 525 -10.51 -20.41 13.03
C ASP A 525 -9.24 -21.04 12.44
N MET A 526 -8.04 -20.57 12.82
CA MET A 526 -6.78 -21.19 12.40
C MET A 526 -6.71 -22.68 12.77
N MET A 527 -7.28 -23.08 13.92
CA MET A 527 -7.34 -24.47 14.39
C MET A 527 -8.53 -25.27 13.85
N ALA A 528 -9.35 -24.66 12.99
CA ALA A 528 -10.47 -25.33 12.37
C ALA A 528 -10.02 -26.12 11.14
N ASP A 529 -10.62 -27.30 10.92
CA ASP A 529 -10.30 -28.12 9.75
C ASP A 529 -10.64 -27.38 8.44
N GLY A 530 -9.89 -27.68 7.38
CA GLY A 530 -10.17 -27.15 6.04
C GLY A 530 -9.81 -25.67 5.84
N ASN A 531 -8.74 -25.18 6.49
CA ASN A 531 -8.08 -23.93 6.09
C ASN A 531 -7.22 -24.16 4.83
N ASP A 532 -6.85 -23.06 4.15
CA ASP A 532 -5.87 -23.12 3.06
C ASP A 532 -4.54 -23.67 3.59
N ASN A 533 -3.97 -24.66 2.90
CA ASN A 533 -2.74 -25.34 3.33
C ASN A 533 -1.52 -24.41 3.40
N GLY A 534 -1.52 -23.29 2.68
CA GLY A 534 -0.45 -22.30 2.70
C GLY A 534 -0.47 -21.41 3.94
N LEU A 535 -1.50 -21.52 4.78
CA LEU A 535 -1.68 -20.67 5.96
C LEU A 535 -0.47 -20.69 6.88
N LEU A 536 0.08 -21.88 7.17
CA LEU A 536 1.24 -21.99 8.06
C LEU A 536 2.48 -21.29 7.49
N THR A 537 2.73 -21.45 6.19
CA THR A 537 3.81 -20.76 5.46
C THR A 537 3.60 -19.25 5.49
N ALA A 538 2.39 -18.78 5.19
CA ALA A 538 2.06 -17.35 5.22
C ALA A 538 2.33 -16.73 6.60
N ILE A 539 1.95 -17.41 7.69
CA ILE A 539 2.20 -16.96 9.06
C ILE A 539 3.70 -16.97 9.37
N ALA A 540 4.41 -18.06 9.05
CA ALA A 540 5.84 -18.19 9.33
C ALA A 540 6.66 -17.10 8.62
N GLU A 541 6.38 -16.87 7.34
CA GLU A 541 7.05 -15.84 6.53
C GLU A 541 6.70 -14.42 7.00
N PHE A 542 5.44 -14.18 7.40
CA PHE A 542 5.03 -12.91 8.00
C PHE A 542 5.80 -12.62 9.28
N LYS A 543 5.87 -13.58 10.21
CA LYS A 543 6.65 -13.45 11.45
C LYS A 543 8.14 -13.24 11.19
N ALA A 544 8.68 -13.92 10.17
CA ALA A 544 10.06 -13.75 9.73
C ALA A 544 10.31 -12.44 8.96
N ARG A 545 9.27 -11.64 8.69
CA ARG A 545 9.31 -10.44 7.83
C ARG A 545 9.94 -10.72 6.47
N SER A 546 9.68 -11.91 5.94
CA SER A 546 10.19 -12.38 4.66
C SER A 546 9.19 -12.09 3.55
N VAL A 547 9.70 -11.99 2.31
CA VAL A 547 8.87 -11.94 1.11
C VAL A 547 8.01 -13.21 1.07
N SER A 548 6.73 -13.04 0.77
CA SER A 548 5.79 -14.15 0.67
C SER A 548 6.16 -15.11 -0.46
N SER A 549 6.26 -16.41 -0.16
CA SER A 549 6.36 -17.46 -1.19
C SER A 549 5.02 -18.14 -1.47
N VAL A 550 3.97 -17.83 -0.69
CA VAL A 550 2.63 -18.36 -0.99
C VAL A 550 2.16 -17.83 -2.36
N PRO A 551 1.62 -18.70 -3.23
CA PRO A 551 1.19 -18.32 -4.58
C PRO A 551 0.22 -17.14 -4.58
N ALA A 552 0.56 -16.15 -5.42
CA ALA A 552 -0.23 -14.94 -5.57
C ALA A 552 -1.53 -15.14 -6.35
N GLN A 553 -1.68 -16.28 -7.03
CA GLN A 553 -2.86 -16.59 -7.84
C GLN A 553 -3.36 -18.03 -7.62
N LEU A 554 -4.68 -18.17 -7.64
CA LEU A 554 -5.38 -19.45 -7.70
C LEU A 554 -5.47 -19.91 -9.16
N VAL A 555 -4.80 -20.99 -9.50
CA VAL A 555 -4.68 -21.50 -10.87
C VAL A 555 -4.93 -23.01 -10.94
N LEU A 556 -5.33 -23.52 -12.11
CA LEU A 556 -5.44 -24.96 -12.35
C LEU A 556 -4.14 -25.48 -12.93
N GLN A 557 -3.56 -26.50 -12.32
CA GLN A 557 -2.45 -27.25 -12.88
C GLN A 557 -2.94 -28.58 -13.43
N TRP A 558 -2.72 -28.78 -14.71
CA TRP A 558 -3.02 -30.00 -15.43
C TRP A 558 -1.77 -30.87 -15.47
N THR A 559 -1.93 -32.14 -15.10
CA THR A 559 -0.88 -33.15 -15.18
C THR A 559 -1.33 -34.26 -16.12
N VAL A 560 -0.53 -34.51 -17.17
CA VAL A 560 -0.75 -35.65 -18.07
C VAL A 560 0.30 -36.72 -17.77
N THR A 561 -0.15 -37.92 -17.44
CA THR A 561 0.71 -39.05 -17.08
C THR A 561 0.49 -40.20 -18.06
N GLY A 562 1.57 -40.68 -18.69
CA GLY A 562 1.57 -41.91 -19.48
C GLY A 562 2.28 -43.05 -18.77
N SER A 563 2.40 -44.21 -19.41
CA SER A 563 3.04 -45.41 -18.83
C SER A 563 4.53 -45.24 -18.44
N SER A 564 5.20 -44.20 -18.94
CA SER A 564 6.59 -43.85 -18.62
C SER A 564 6.75 -42.81 -17.49
N GLY A 565 5.65 -42.25 -16.97
CA GLY A 565 5.63 -41.18 -15.95
C GLY A 565 4.89 -39.92 -16.42
N ALA A 566 4.97 -38.84 -15.64
CA ALA A 566 4.40 -37.55 -16.00
C ALA A 566 5.07 -37.01 -17.28
N LEU A 567 4.26 -36.65 -18.26
CA LEU A 567 4.68 -36.19 -19.59
C LEU A 567 4.53 -34.67 -19.74
N LEU A 568 3.60 -34.07 -19.01
CA LEU A 568 3.30 -32.64 -19.08
C LEU A 568 2.78 -32.11 -17.74
N HIS A 569 3.26 -30.93 -17.36
CA HIS A 569 2.63 -30.06 -16.37
C HIS A 569 2.32 -28.73 -17.06
N GLN A 570 1.06 -28.29 -17.02
CA GLN A 570 0.63 -27.03 -17.59
C GLN A 570 -0.35 -26.32 -16.67
N THR A 571 -0.23 -25.00 -16.56
CA THR A 571 -1.14 -24.19 -15.76
C THR A 571 -2.15 -23.45 -16.65
N THR A 572 -3.41 -23.37 -16.22
CA THR A 572 -4.45 -22.55 -16.83
C THR A 572 -5.15 -21.69 -15.76
N GLY A 573 -5.84 -20.64 -16.19
CA GLY A 573 -6.78 -19.93 -15.33
C GLY A 573 -8.00 -20.78 -15.00
N LEU A 574 -8.73 -20.40 -13.94
CA LEU A 574 -10.02 -21.01 -13.61
C LEU A 574 -11.01 -20.77 -14.75
N GLY A 575 -11.71 -21.82 -15.19
CA GLY A 575 -12.66 -21.76 -16.30
C GLY A 575 -12.02 -21.79 -17.71
N THR A 576 -10.69 -21.82 -17.83
CA THR A 576 -10.01 -22.01 -19.13
C THR A 576 -9.89 -23.52 -19.42
N PRO A 577 -10.46 -24.03 -20.53
CA PRO A 577 -10.29 -25.43 -20.91
C PRO A 577 -8.84 -25.78 -21.20
N PHE A 578 -8.44 -27.00 -20.85
CA PHE A 578 -7.14 -27.55 -21.19
C PHE A 578 -7.27 -28.40 -22.46
N VAL A 579 -6.55 -28.02 -23.51
CA VAL A 579 -6.54 -28.77 -24.77
C VAL A 579 -5.23 -29.53 -24.90
N TRP A 580 -5.32 -30.84 -25.06
CA TRP A 580 -4.18 -31.73 -25.15
C TRP A 580 -4.33 -32.73 -26.31
N GLN A 581 -3.20 -33.14 -26.87
CA GLN A 581 -3.11 -34.08 -27.98
C GLN A 581 -1.99 -35.08 -27.72
N ALA A 582 -2.24 -36.35 -28.03
CA ALA A 582 -1.25 -37.41 -28.01
C ALA A 582 -0.93 -37.86 -29.43
N ASP A 583 0.36 -37.91 -29.76
CA ASP A 583 0.84 -38.39 -31.06
C ASP A 583 1.21 -39.88 -31.05
N GLU A 584 1.35 -40.48 -29.86
CA GLU A 584 1.73 -41.88 -29.67
C GLU A 584 0.55 -42.70 -29.10
N PRO A 585 0.35 -43.96 -29.55
CA PRO A 585 -0.61 -44.87 -28.94
C PRO A 585 -0.28 -45.21 -27.48
N GLY A 586 -1.30 -45.32 -26.63
CA GLY A 586 -1.12 -45.68 -25.22
C GLY A 586 -2.26 -45.23 -24.31
N ASP A 587 -2.18 -45.66 -23.05
CA ASP A 587 -3.07 -45.20 -21.98
C ASP A 587 -2.45 -44.00 -21.25
N TYR A 588 -3.26 -42.95 -21.09
CA TYR A 588 -2.90 -41.70 -20.44
C TYR A 588 -3.91 -41.36 -19.35
N THR A 589 -3.46 -40.68 -18.30
CA THR A 589 -4.31 -40.09 -17.26
C THR A 589 -4.10 -38.59 -17.27
N VAL A 590 -5.20 -37.84 -17.32
CA VAL A 590 -5.21 -36.38 -17.24
C VAL A 590 -5.87 -35.98 -15.92
N GLU A 591 -5.10 -35.30 -15.07
CA GLU A 591 -5.49 -34.87 -13.73
C GLU A 591 -5.46 -33.34 -13.68
N ALA A 592 -6.32 -32.75 -12.84
CA ALA A 592 -6.25 -31.32 -12.56
C ALA A 592 -6.20 -31.06 -11.07
N ASP A 593 -5.33 -30.13 -10.73
CA ASP A 593 -5.04 -29.75 -9.37
C ASP A 593 -5.29 -28.26 -9.22
N LEU A 594 -5.99 -27.85 -8.18
CA LEU A 594 -6.01 -26.43 -7.82
C LEU A 594 -4.69 -26.08 -7.12
N VAL A 595 -3.86 -25.26 -7.75
CA VAL A 595 -2.56 -24.86 -7.20
C VAL A 595 -2.69 -23.58 -6.39
N GLY A 596 -2.43 -23.75 -5.09
CA GLY A 596 -2.28 -22.71 -4.08
C GLY A 596 -1.25 -23.14 -3.01
N ALA A 597 -1.37 -24.32 -2.40
CA ALA A 597 -0.32 -24.85 -1.49
C ALA A 597 -0.24 -26.39 -1.42
N ARG A 598 -1.32 -27.08 -1.78
CA ARG A 598 -1.29 -28.47 -2.27
C ARG A 598 -2.38 -28.59 -3.34
N VAL A 599 -2.13 -29.48 -4.29
CA VAL A 599 -3.13 -30.08 -5.17
C VAL A 599 -4.41 -30.40 -4.38
N SER A 600 -5.46 -29.61 -4.58
CA SER A 600 -6.81 -30.16 -4.40
C SER A 600 -7.04 -31.04 -5.61
N ASP A 601 -7.08 -32.35 -5.42
CA ASP A 601 -7.33 -33.32 -6.48
C ASP A 601 -8.74 -33.07 -7.00
N LEU A 602 -8.83 -32.40 -8.15
CA LEU A 602 -10.09 -32.19 -8.85
C LEU A 602 -10.43 -33.41 -9.71
N GLY A 603 -9.80 -34.56 -9.47
CA GLY A 603 -10.06 -35.81 -10.15
C GLY A 603 -9.20 -36.05 -11.39
N ALA A 604 -9.37 -37.24 -11.94
CA ALA A 604 -8.57 -37.78 -13.04
C ALA A 604 -9.48 -38.38 -14.12
N VAL A 605 -9.11 -38.19 -15.40
CA VAL A 605 -9.77 -38.84 -16.54
C VAL A 605 -8.75 -39.71 -17.28
N GLY A 606 -9.09 -40.98 -17.47
CA GLY A 606 -8.32 -41.90 -18.30
C GLY A 606 -8.65 -41.76 -19.78
N VAL A 607 -7.64 -41.76 -20.64
CA VAL A 607 -7.76 -41.66 -22.10
C VAL A 607 -6.91 -42.73 -22.76
N ALA A 608 -7.51 -43.51 -23.65
CA ALA A 608 -6.81 -44.49 -24.48
C ALA A 608 -6.64 -43.96 -25.91
N ILE A 609 -5.42 -44.03 -26.44
CA ILE A 609 -5.08 -43.66 -27.83
C ILE A 609 -4.77 -44.94 -28.61
N GLY A 610 -5.54 -45.18 -29.68
CA GLY A 610 -5.47 -46.39 -30.50
C GLY A 610 -4.23 -46.44 -31.40
N GLU A 611 -3.85 -47.65 -31.83
CA GLU A 611 -2.77 -47.85 -32.80
C GLU A 611 -3.24 -47.37 -34.19
N PRO A 612 -2.43 -46.61 -34.96
CA PRO A 612 -2.88 -46.05 -36.23
C PRO A 612 -3.27 -47.16 -37.22
N GLU A 613 -4.48 -47.06 -37.78
CA GLU A 613 -4.94 -47.97 -38.82
C GLU A 613 -4.13 -47.71 -40.11
N PRO A 614 -3.57 -48.74 -40.78
CA PRO A 614 -2.70 -48.53 -41.92
C PRO A 614 -3.45 -47.97 -43.14
N GLU A 615 -3.11 -46.75 -43.57
CA GLU A 615 -3.63 -46.13 -44.80
C GLU A 615 -3.24 -46.94 -46.06
N GLU A 616 -4.23 -47.35 -46.86
CA GLU A 616 -4.01 -47.87 -48.22
C GLU A 616 -3.55 -46.75 -49.16
N THR A 617 -2.35 -46.91 -49.72
CA THR A 617 -1.69 -45.93 -50.59
C THR A 617 -2.26 -45.96 -52.02
N GLU A 618 -3.03 -44.95 -52.45
CA GLU A 618 -3.31 -44.72 -53.89
C GLU A 618 -2.24 -43.85 -54.58
N THR A 619 -1.85 -44.27 -55.78
CA THR A 619 -0.70 -43.78 -56.56
C THR A 619 -1.04 -42.57 -57.44
N ALA A 620 -0.19 -41.54 -57.43
CA ALA A 620 -0.32 -40.29 -58.20
C ALA A 620 -0.02 -40.43 -59.72
N THR A 621 -0.66 -39.58 -60.55
CA THR A 621 -0.38 -39.38 -62.00
C THR A 621 -0.32 -37.86 -62.32
N PRO A 622 0.59 -37.37 -63.22
CA PRO A 622 0.96 -35.95 -63.34
C PRO A 622 0.13 -35.12 -64.38
N PRO A 623 0.31 -33.79 -64.49
CA PRO A 623 -0.75 -32.80 -64.80
C PRO A 623 -0.79 -32.30 -66.26
N PRO A 624 -1.81 -31.47 -66.63
CA PRO A 624 -1.60 -30.44 -67.64
C PRO A 624 -2.04 -29.00 -67.26
N ILE A 625 -1.37 -28.09 -67.96
CA ILE A 625 -1.27 -26.63 -67.99
C ILE A 625 -2.55 -25.84 -68.39
N VAL A 626 -2.85 -24.77 -67.60
CA VAL A 626 -3.30 -23.38 -67.92
C VAL A 626 -4.66 -23.11 -68.62
N THR A 627 -5.55 -22.32 -68.00
CA THR A 627 -5.94 -20.93 -68.40
C THR A 627 -7.05 -20.33 -67.51
N SER A 628 -6.98 -19.02 -67.38
CA SER A 628 -7.84 -18.06 -66.67
C SER A 628 -9.30 -17.98 -67.16
N ASN A 629 -10.27 -17.84 -66.23
CA ASN A 629 -11.12 -16.65 -66.05
C ASN A 629 -12.34 -16.92 -65.15
N SER A 630 -12.57 -15.93 -64.29
CA SER A 630 -13.79 -15.45 -63.62
C SER A 630 -15.14 -16.08 -64.01
N ASP A 631 -15.92 -16.54 -63.03
CA ASP A 631 -17.20 -15.93 -62.59
C ASP A 631 -17.86 -16.70 -61.43
N SER A 632 -18.72 -16.01 -60.67
CA SER A 632 -19.75 -16.50 -59.71
C SER A 632 -19.42 -16.67 -58.20
N PRO A 633 -20.46 -16.50 -57.31
CA PRO A 633 -20.54 -15.45 -56.29
C PRO A 633 -20.15 -15.89 -54.86
N PRO A 634 -19.92 -14.95 -53.92
CA PRO A 634 -19.60 -15.30 -52.55
C PRO A 634 -20.83 -15.81 -51.79
N PRO A 635 -20.66 -16.75 -50.83
CA PRO A 635 -21.71 -17.13 -49.89
C PRO A 635 -22.02 -15.98 -48.93
N ALA A 636 -23.28 -15.88 -48.54
CA ALA A 636 -23.82 -14.80 -47.73
C ALA A 636 -23.24 -14.79 -46.32
N ASP A 637 -22.57 -13.68 -45.97
CA ASP A 637 -22.18 -13.36 -44.60
C ASP A 637 -23.43 -13.09 -43.73
N THR A 638 -23.49 -13.78 -42.60
CA THR A 638 -24.36 -13.44 -41.48
C THR A 638 -23.72 -12.24 -40.77
N PRO A 639 -24.47 -11.17 -40.42
CA PRO A 639 -23.88 -9.93 -39.92
C PRO A 639 -23.21 -10.13 -38.55
N ALA A 640 -21.91 -9.85 -38.48
CA ALA A 640 -21.20 -9.58 -37.24
C ALA A 640 -21.76 -8.30 -36.57
N PRO A 641 -21.78 -8.23 -35.22
CA PRO A 641 -22.26 -7.04 -34.51
C PRO A 641 -21.40 -5.82 -34.86
N THR A 642 -22.06 -4.75 -35.28
CA THR A 642 -21.44 -3.49 -35.71
C THR A 642 -20.67 -2.84 -34.57
N GLN A 643 -19.33 -2.85 -34.64
CA GLN A 643 -18.47 -2.00 -33.83
C GLN A 643 -18.65 -0.54 -34.28
N ALA A 644 -18.87 0.39 -33.35
CA ALA A 644 -19.02 1.80 -33.67
C ALA A 644 -17.71 2.34 -34.31
N ALA A 645 -17.82 3.04 -35.43
CA ALA A 645 -16.66 3.58 -36.14
C ALA A 645 -15.99 4.73 -35.34
N THR A 646 -14.66 4.70 -35.26
CA THR A 646 -13.83 5.74 -34.63
C THR A 646 -14.10 7.11 -35.27
N PRO A 647 -14.25 8.20 -34.49
CA PRO A 647 -14.52 9.53 -35.04
C PRO A 647 -13.34 10.03 -35.90
N PRO A 648 -13.58 10.66 -37.07
CA PRO A 648 -12.52 11.18 -37.91
C PRO A 648 -11.74 12.31 -37.21
N PRO A 649 -10.42 12.46 -37.47
CA PRO A 649 -9.62 13.51 -36.86
C PRO A 649 -10.03 14.90 -37.36
N SER A 650 -10.14 15.85 -36.44
CA SER A 650 -10.41 17.26 -36.76
C SER A 650 -9.24 17.88 -37.55
N ALA A 651 -9.54 18.86 -38.40
CA ALA A 651 -8.57 19.56 -39.24
C ALA A 651 -7.68 20.50 -38.40
N GLY A 652 -6.74 19.93 -37.66
CA GLY A 652 -5.88 20.61 -36.69
C GLY A 652 -4.64 19.77 -36.35
N GLY A 653 -3.98 19.23 -37.37
CA GLY A 653 -2.64 18.63 -37.31
C GLY A 653 -2.46 17.49 -36.32
N ALA A 654 -2.95 16.30 -36.67
CA ALA A 654 -2.35 15.07 -36.17
C ALA A 654 -1.04 14.80 -36.93
N GLY A 655 0.00 14.33 -36.24
CA GLY A 655 1.34 14.10 -36.79
C GLY A 655 2.44 14.91 -36.09
N PRO A 656 3.72 14.65 -36.43
CA PRO A 656 4.87 15.24 -35.75
C PRO A 656 4.83 16.76 -35.78
N ASP A 657 4.88 17.40 -34.62
CA ASP A 657 5.16 18.84 -34.56
C ASP A 657 6.61 19.03 -34.99
N GLY A 658 6.86 19.76 -36.07
CA GLY A 658 8.19 20.00 -36.64
C GLY A 658 9.16 20.82 -35.76
N GLY A 659 8.94 20.85 -34.44
CA GLY A 659 9.81 21.47 -33.44
C GLY A 659 11.00 20.56 -33.08
N GLY A 660 12.12 21.17 -32.69
CA GLY A 660 13.29 20.45 -32.20
C GLY A 660 13.10 19.89 -30.79
N PHE A 661 14.12 19.15 -30.31
CA PHE A 661 14.19 18.65 -28.94
C PHE A 661 14.12 19.78 -27.91
N GLU A 662 13.28 19.62 -26.89
CA GLU A 662 13.18 20.54 -25.74
C GLU A 662 13.20 19.76 -24.43
N LEU A 663 13.66 20.42 -23.36
CA LEU A 663 13.80 19.84 -22.03
C LEU A 663 12.85 20.52 -21.05
N GLY A 664 12.31 19.77 -20.10
CA GLY A 664 11.51 20.27 -18.99
C GLY A 664 11.75 19.51 -17.69
N GLY A 665 11.02 19.91 -16.65
CA GLY A 665 11.03 19.23 -15.35
C GLY A 665 9.63 19.11 -14.77
N GLN A 666 9.36 18.00 -14.09
CA GLN A 666 8.13 17.82 -13.33
C GLN A 666 8.28 18.39 -11.94
N VAL A 667 7.31 19.21 -11.56
CA VAL A 667 7.17 19.80 -10.22
C VAL A 667 5.92 19.24 -9.55
N PRO A 668 5.77 19.31 -8.22
CA PRO A 668 4.59 18.76 -7.54
C PRO A 668 3.36 19.59 -7.89
N ASN A 669 3.23 20.78 -7.29
CA ASN A 669 2.07 21.66 -7.48
C ASN A 669 2.45 23.13 -7.70
N ALA A 670 3.75 23.47 -7.61
CA ALA A 670 4.24 24.83 -7.76
C ALA A 670 5.66 24.84 -8.30
N ILE A 671 6.06 25.95 -8.93
CA ILE A 671 7.39 26.13 -9.49
C ILE A 671 8.29 26.79 -8.45
N ALA A 672 8.83 26.00 -7.50
CA ALA A 672 9.68 26.52 -6.44
C ALA A 672 11.10 26.88 -6.93
N HIS A 673 11.61 26.14 -7.92
CA HIS A 673 13.02 26.20 -8.34
C HIS A 673 13.20 26.64 -9.81
N ALA A 674 12.49 27.68 -10.23
CA ALA A 674 12.53 28.18 -11.62
C ALA A 674 13.95 28.51 -12.12
N ASP A 675 14.83 29.04 -11.25
CA ASP A 675 16.20 29.39 -11.64
C ASP A 675 17.07 28.16 -11.89
N TYR A 676 16.90 27.08 -11.12
CA TYR A 676 17.57 25.80 -11.36
C TYR A 676 17.07 25.15 -12.65
N MET A 677 15.76 25.20 -12.92
CA MET A 677 15.21 24.72 -14.18
C MET A 677 15.81 25.48 -15.38
N ARG A 678 15.91 26.82 -15.30
CA ARG A 678 16.55 27.62 -16.36
C ARG A 678 18.04 27.33 -16.50
N GLN A 679 18.75 27.16 -15.39
CA GLN A 679 20.16 26.77 -15.41
C GLN A 679 20.36 25.42 -16.11
N ALA A 680 19.46 24.47 -15.90
CA ALA A 680 19.44 23.16 -16.56
C ALA A 680 19.05 23.21 -18.04
N GLY A 681 18.70 24.38 -18.59
CA GLY A 681 18.25 24.54 -19.97
C GLY A 681 16.79 24.10 -20.19
N MET A 682 16.00 23.98 -19.13
CA MET A 682 14.59 23.61 -19.23
C MET A 682 13.76 24.80 -19.74
N THR A 683 12.91 24.54 -20.71
CA THR A 683 11.92 25.48 -21.26
C THR A 683 10.48 25.04 -20.98
N TRP A 684 10.30 23.84 -20.43
CA TRP A 684 9.00 23.25 -20.09
C TRP A 684 8.88 22.96 -18.59
N VAL A 685 7.65 23.04 -18.08
CA VAL A 685 7.25 22.53 -16.77
C VAL A 685 6.09 21.53 -16.94
N LYS A 686 6.16 20.40 -16.24
CA LYS A 686 5.08 19.40 -16.17
C LYS A 686 4.37 19.49 -14.82
N PHE A 687 3.04 19.49 -14.87
CA PHE A 687 2.16 19.27 -13.72
C PHE A 687 1.29 18.04 -13.97
N GLN A 688 0.90 17.35 -12.90
CA GLN A 688 -0.07 16.25 -12.98
C GLN A 688 -1.44 16.71 -12.49
N VAL A 689 -2.49 16.31 -13.20
CA VAL A 689 -3.89 16.63 -12.89
C VAL A 689 -4.66 15.32 -12.80
N VAL A 690 -5.28 15.06 -11.65
CA VAL A 690 -6.02 13.82 -11.42
C VAL A 690 -7.51 14.06 -11.62
N TRP A 691 -8.07 13.54 -12.70
CA TRP A 691 -9.52 13.53 -12.94
C TRP A 691 -10.17 12.35 -12.19
N PRO A 692 -11.40 12.50 -11.64
CA PRO A 692 -12.27 13.68 -11.62
C PRO A 692 -12.05 14.59 -10.39
N TYR A 693 -11.00 14.37 -9.59
CA TYR A 693 -10.79 15.07 -8.32
C TYR A 693 -10.37 16.53 -8.49
N ALA A 694 -9.64 16.85 -9.57
CA ALA A 694 -9.28 18.21 -9.94
C ALA A 694 -10.26 18.78 -10.96
N ASP A 695 -10.66 20.04 -10.78
CA ASP A 695 -11.47 20.77 -11.75
C ASP A 695 -10.61 21.42 -12.85
N ALA A 696 -11.25 21.83 -13.95
CA ALA A 696 -10.54 22.44 -15.08
C ALA A 696 -9.90 23.78 -14.70
N ALA A 697 -10.45 24.48 -13.70
CA ALA A 697 -9.90 25.75 -13.22
C ALA A 697 -8.55 25.55 -12.50
N THR A 698 -8.38 24.45 -11.76
CA THR A 698 -7.12 24.04 -11.14
C THR A 698 -6.05 23.80 -12.21
N ALA A 699 -6.39 23.06 -13.27
CA ALA A 699 -5.52 22.88 -14.43
C ALA A 699 -5.16 24.24 -15.09
N GLY A 700 -6.15 25.13 -15.23
CA GLY A 700 -5.93 26.49 -15.74
C GLY A 700 -4.99 27.33 -14.86
N ALA A 701 -5.02 27.14 -13.54
CA ALA A 701 -4.09 27.81 -12.62
C ALA A 701 -2.65 27.35 -12.83
N PHE A 702 -2.41 26.06 -13.08
CA PHE A 702 -1.08 25.55 -13.44
C PHE A 702 -0.57 26.11 -14.77
N VAL A 703 -1.44 26.18 -15.79
CA VAL A 703 -1.09 26.81 -17.07
C VAL A 703 -0.69 28.27 -16.86
N GLY A 704 -1.51 29.03 -16.14
CA GLY A 704 -1.22 30.43 -15.81
C GLY A 704 0.08 30.60 -15.04
N ALA A 705 0.37 29.74 -14.06
CA ALA A 705 1.59 29.77 -13.28
C ALA A 705 2.84 29.49 -14.13
N GLY A 706 2.79 28.47 -14.98
CA GLY A 706 3.91 28.12 -15.88
C GLY A 706 4.19 29.21 -16.89
N HIS A 707 3.17 29.73 -17.57
CA HIS A 707 3.32 30.83 -18.52
C HIS A 707 3.83 32.11 -17.84
N ALA A 708 3.34 32.43 -16.64
CA ALA A 708 3.82 33.57 -15.86
C ALA A 708 5.29 33.43 -15.45
N ALA A 709 5.75 32.19 -15.20
CA ALA A 709 7.15 31.88 -14.92
C ALA A 709 8.04 31.80 -16.19
N GLY A 710 7.44 31.90 -17.38
CA GLY A 710 8.13 31.88 -18.67
C GLY A 710 8.41 30.47 -19.23
N PHE A 711 7.73 29.45 -18.72
CA PHE A 711 7.81 28.07 -19.21
C PHE A 711 6.63 27.73 -20.11
N LYS A 712 6.84 26.79 -21.04
CA LYS A 712 5.77 26.04 -21.68
C LYS A 712 5.20 25.00 -20.71
N VAL A 713 3.91 24.71 -20.80
CA VAL A 713 3.23 23.85 -19.83
C VAL A 713 2.76 22.55 -20.47
N LEU A 714 3.26 21.43 -19.92
CA LEU A 714 2.69 20.11 -20.11
C LEU A 714 1.77 19.78 -18.92
N LEU A 715 0.53 19.42 -19.21
CA LEU A 715 -0.38 18.82 -18.24
C LEU A 715 -0.49 17.32 -18.51
N SER A 716 -0.09 16.49 -17.55
CA SER A 716 -0.39 15.06 -17.56
C SER A 716 -1.72 14.85 -16.86
N VAL A 717 -2.75 14.48 -17.62
CA VAL A 717 -4.11 14.31 -17.09
C VAL A 717 -4.40 12.82 -16.94
N LYS A 718 -4.47 12.34 -15.70
CA LYS A 718 -4.68 10.92 -15.36
C LYS A 718 -6.00 10.67 -14.64
N GLY A 719 -6.37 9.41 -14.52
CA GLY A 719 -7.51 8.95 -13.72
C GLY A 719 -7.17 8.70 -12.26
N PRO A 720 -8.16 8.25 -11.47
CA PRO A 720 -7.91 7.70 -10.16
C PRO A 720 -7.17 6.37 -10.27
N LEU A 721 -6.50 5.95 -9.19
CA LEU A 721 -5.90 4.62 -9.15
C LEU A 721 -6.98 3.55 -9.03
N TYR A 722 -6.76 2.41 -9.68
CA TYR A 722 -7.65 1.24 -9.73
C TYR A 722 -9.11 1.60 -10.09
N PRO A 723 -9.34 2.29 -11.23
CA PRO A 723 -10.70 2.68 -11.61
C PRO A 723 -11.56 1.45 -11.94
N GLN A 724 -12.75 1.35 -11.36
CA GLN A 724 -13.69 0.26 -11.69
C GLN A 724 -14.34 0.43 -13.08
N SER A 725 -14.43 1.68 -13.54
CA SER A 725 -14.89 2.04 -14.89
C SER A 725 -14.38 3.43 -15.28
N ILE A 726 -14.39 3.76 -16.56
CA ILE A 726 -14.06 5.09 -17.07
C ILE A 726 -15.27 5.68 -17.78
N ASP A 727 -15.75 6.84 -17.30
CA ASP A 727 -16.69 7.67 -18.06
C ASP A 727 -15.92 8.50 -19.11
N TYR A 728 -15.74 7.90 -20.29
CA TYR A 728 -15.04 8.51 -21.41
C TYR A 728 -15.65 9.84 -21.87
N ALA A 729 -16.97 10.01 -21.76
CA ALA A 729 -17.64 11.23 -22.18
C ALA A 729 -17.37 12.38 -21.20
N ALA A 730 -17.45 12.09 -19.90
CA ALA A 730 -17.11 13.05 -18.85
C ALA A 730 -15.62 13.43 -18.91
N PHE A 731 -14.72 12.46 -19.12
CA PHE A 731 -13.29 12.72 -19.29
C PHE A 731 -13.02 13.58 -20.53
N THR A 732 -13.65 13.28 -21.67
CA THR A 732 -13.51 14.09 -22.90
C THR A 732 -14.02 15.52 -22.71
N SER A 733 -15.14 15.69 -22.00
CA SER A 733 -15.67 17.02 -21.66
C SER A 733 -14.71 17.80 -20.78
N PHE A 734 -14.16 17.15 -19.76
CA PHE A 734 -13.15 17.73 -18.87
C PHE A 734 -11.90 18.17 -19.64
N ILE A 735 -11.34 17.29 -20.47
CA ILE A 735 -10.17 17.59 -21.30
C ILE A 735 -10.42 18.78 -22.24
N GLY A 736 -11.62 18.90 -22.84
CA GLY A 736 -11.99 20.06 -23.64
C GLY A 736 -12.01 21.37 -22.84
N GLN A 737 -12.45 21.32 -21.57
CA GLN A 737 -12.42 22.48 -20.67
C GLN A 737 -10.99 22.83 -20.26
N VAL A 738 -10.15 21.84 -19.92
CA VAL A 738 -8.72 22.03 -19.64
C VAL A 738 -8.01 22.69 -20.84
N ALA A 739 -8.26 22.18 -22.04
CA ALA A 739 -7.68 22.72 -23.27
C ALA A 739 -8.10 24.18 -23.55
N SER A 740 -9.24 24.64 -23.03
CA SER A 740 -9.66 26.05 -23.17
C SER A 740 -8.74 27.05 -22.46
N TYR A 741 -7.96 26.58 -21.48
CA TYR A 741 -6.91 27.35 -20.83
C TYR A 741 -5.60 27.40 -21.62
N GLN A 742 -5.54 26.75 -22.78
CA GLN A 742 -4.42 26.77 -23.74
C GLN A 742 -3.07 26.30 -23.15
N PRO A 743 -2.99 25.11 -22.52
CA PRO A 743 -1.69 24.50 -22.24
C PRO A 743 -0.91 24.25 -23.54
N ASP A 744 0.42 24.22 -23.47
CA ASP A 744 1.26 23.93 -24.63
C ASP A 744 1.19 22.44 -25.02
N ALA A 745 1.03 21.54 -24.05
CA ALA A 745 0.83 20.11 -24.29
C ALA A 745 -0.10 19.48 -23.24
N ILE A 746 -0.84 18.45 -23.66
CA ILE A 746 -1.62 17.58 -22.78
C ILE A 746 -1.22 16.13 -23.07
N GLU A 747 -0.79 15.41 -22.03
CA GLU A 747 -0.67 13.96 -22.03
C GLU A 747 -2.00 13.34 -21.59
N VAL A 748 -2.56 12.50 -22.46
CA VAL A 748 -3.90 11.92 -22.29
C VAL A 748 -3.76 10.54 -21.65
N TRP A 749 -4.02 10.53 -20.34
CA TRP A 749 -3.87 9.39 -19.43
C TRP A 749 -2.43 9.05 -19.04
N ASN A 750 -2.29 8.21 -18.01
CA ASN A 750 -1.03 7.71 -17.48
C ASN A 750 -1.09 6.18 -17.37
N GLU A 751 -0.05 5.49 -17.83
CA GLU A 751 0.17 4.04 -17.70
C GLU A 751 -1.08 3.17 -17.95
N MET A 752 -1.77 3.43 -19.07
CA MET A 752 -3.02 2.74 -19.44
C MET A 752 -2.86 1.24 -19.72
N ASN A 753 -1.63 0.70 -19.66
CA ASN A 753 -1.34 -0.73 -19.73
C ASN A 753 -1.27 -1.43 -18.36
N LEU A 754 -1.63 -0.72 -17.28
CA LEU A 754 -1.76 -1.27 -15.92
C LEU A 754 -3.18 -1.13 -15.39
N ASN A 755 -3.64 -2.14 -14.65
CA ASN A 755 -4.90 -2.09 -13.89
C ASN A 755 -4.89 -1.02 -12.78
N ARG A 756 -3.69 -0.58 -12.37
CA ARG A 756 -3.50 0.54 -11.46
C ARG A 756 -4.05 1.84 -12.03
N GLU A 757 -4.08 2.02 -13.35
CA GLU A 757 -4.56 3.27 -13.98
C GLU A 757 -5.73 3.02 -14.93
N TRP A 758 -6.10 1.78 -15.21
CA TRP A 758 -7.17 1.40 -16.14
C TRP A 758 -8.04 0.29 -15.56
N PRO A 759 -9.35 0.21 -15.88
CA PRO A 759 -10.18 -0.85 -15.32
C PRO A 759 -9.66 -2.25 -15.63
N SER A 760 -9.58 -3.08 -14.59
CA SER A 760 -9.14 -4.48 -14.69
C SER A 760 -9.96 -5.23 -15.74
N GLY A 761 -9.30 -6.04 -16.56
CA GLY A 761 -9.91 -6.79 -17.66
C GLY A 761 -10.34 -5.94 -18.86
N GLN A 762 -10.14 -4.62 -18.83
CA GLN A 762 -10.54 -3.71 -19.91
C GLN A 762 -9.35 -3.03 -20.61
N ILE A 763 -8.12 -3.45 -20.29
CA ILE A 763 -6.89 -2.93 -20.91
C ILE A 763 -6.85 -3.37 -22.37
N ASP A 764 -7.04 -2.42 -23.27
CA ASP A 764 -6.98 -2.65 -24.71
C ASP A 764 -6.58 -1.34 -25.42
N PRO A 765 -5.48 -1.33 -26.20
CA PRO A 765 -5.05 -0.15 -26.94
C PRO A 765 -6.10 0.36 -27.93
N THR A 766 -6.95 -0.51 -28.48
CA THR A 766 -8.06 -0.14 -29.36
C THR A 766 -9.13 0.62 -28.60
N VAL A 767 -9.45 0.18 -27.38
CA VAL A 767 -10.43 0.85 -26.50
C VAL A 767 -9.90 2.22 -26.10
N TYR A 768 -8.63 2.31 -25.69
CA TYR A 768 -7.98 3.59 -25.39
C TYR A 768 -8.02 4.56 -26.59
N VAL A 769 -7.65 4.10 -27.79
CA VAL A 769 -7.64 4.96 -28.98
C VAL A 769 -9.05 5.44 -29.34
N ASN A 770 -10.01 4.52 -29.39
CA ASN A 770 -11.35 4.83 -29.89
C ASN A 770 -12.19 5.64 -28.91
N ASN A 771 -12.08 5.34 -27.62
CA ASN A 771 -12.97 5.91 -26.60
C ASN A 771 -12.33 7.07 -25.83
N MET A 772 -11.00 7.16 -25.79
CA MET A 772 -10.30 8.20 -25.02
C MET A 772 -9.46 9.12 -25.91
N LEU A 773 -8.43 8.59 -26.59
CA LEU A 773 -7.45 9.42 -27.32
C LEU A 773 -8.09 10.20 -28.47
N ALA A 774 -8.87 9.54 -29.34
CA ALA A 774 -9.47 10.20 -30.50
C ALA A 774 -10.52 11.26 -30.12
N PRO A 775 -11.46 11.00 -29.18
CA PRO A 775 -12.37 12.03 -28.66
C PRO A 775 -11.64 13.17 -27.96
N ALA A 776 -10.65 12.87 -27.11
CA ALA A 776 -9.84 13.87 -26.42
C ALA A 776 -9.08 14.76 -27.42
N PHE A 777 -8.42 14.17 -28.43
CA PHE A 777 -7.74 14.90 -29.49
C PHE A 777 -8.68 15.90 -30.17
N ASN A 778 -9.87 15.46 -30.56
CA ASN A 778 -10.85 16.33 -31.21
C ASN A 778 -11.33 17.46 -30.29
N ALA A 779 -11.58 17.18 -29.02
CA ALA A 779 -11.95 18.19 -28.03
C ALA A 779 -10.83 19.21 -27.79
N ILE A 780 -9.58 18.74 -27.68
CA ILE A 780 -8.39 19.59 -27.51
C ILE A 780 -8.21 20.47 -28.73
N LYS A 781 -8.18 19.92 -29.94
CA LYS A 781 -7.97 20.71 -31.17
C LYS A 781 -9.11 21.70 -31.44
N GLN A 782 -10.33 21.40 -30.99
CA GLN A 782 -11.44 22.34 -31.08
C GLN A 782 -11.27 23.55 -30.13
N ALA A 783 -10.82 23.32 -28.90
CA ALA A 783 -10.65 24.37 -27.89
C ALA A 783 -9.33 25.14 -28.07
N SER A 784 -8.25 24.45 -28.38
CA SER A 784 -6.89 24.97 -28.55
C SER A 784 -6.16 24.20 -29.66
N PRO A 785 -6.27 24.64 -30.92
CA PRO A 785 -5.64 23.96 -32.07
C PRO A 785 -4.12 23.82 -31.96
N GLY A 786 -3.46 24.70 -31.19
CA GLY A 786 -2.01 24.72 -31.01
C GLY A 786 -1.47 23.82 -29.90
N THR A 787 -2.34 23.26 -29.04
CA THR A 787 -1.92 22.36 -27.95
C THR A 787 -1.47 21.02 -28.51
N MET A 788 -0.27 20.57 -28.13
CA MET A 788 0.24 19.24 -28.47
C MET A 788 -0.56 18.17 -27.73
N VAL A 789 -0.88 17.07 -28.40
CA VAL A 789 -1.51 15.90 -27.78
C VAL A 789 -0.48 14.78 -27.68
N ILE A 790 -0.19 14.32 -26.47
CA ILE A 790 0.75 13.24 -26.18
C ILE A 790 -0.06 12.00 -25.81
N ILE A 791 0.21 10.87 -26.48
CA ILE A 791 -0.32 9.57 -26.04
C ILE A 791 0.23 9.30 -24.64
N GLY A 792 -0.63 8.88 -23.70
CA GLY A 792 -0.20 8.56 -22.33
C GLY A 792 1.01 7.64 -22.31
N ALA A 793 2.01 7.95 -21.49
CA ALA A 793 3.14 7.04 -21.33
C ALA A 793 2.71 5.73 -20.68
N LEU A 794 3.32 4.62 -21.12
CA LEU A 794 3.06 3.29 -20.61
C LEU A 794 4.00 2.99 -19.44
N ALA A 795 3.55 2.12 -18.53
CA ALA A 795 4.44 1.52 -17.56
C ALA A 795 5.35 0.51 -18.27
N PRO A 796 6.66 0.52 -18.03
CA PRO A 796 7.61 -0.39 -18.68
C PRO A 796 7.60 -1.78 -18.02
N THR A 797 6.55 -2.56 -18.30
CA THR A 797 6.25 -3.81 -17.59
C THR A 797 6.99 -5.01 -18.16
N GLY A 798 7.11 -5.11 -19.49
CA GLY A 798 7.69 -6.28 -20.16
C GLY A 798 6.93 -7.60 -19.97
N VAL A 799 5.73 -7.57 -19.40
CA VAL A 799 4.93 -8.75 -19.01
C VAL A 799 3.51 -8.58 -19.51
N ASP A 800 2.94 -9.64 -20.06
CA ASP A 800 1.51 -9.78 -20.39
C ASP A 800 0.89 -10.81 -19.44
N ASP A 801 -0.12 -10.43 -18.66
CA ASP A 801 -0.89 -11.37 -17.84
C ASP A 801 -2.32 -11.61 -18.38
N GLY A 802 -2.65 -10.93 -19.50
CA GLY A 802 -3.93 -11.07 -20.20
C GLY A 802 -5.12 -10.37 -19.54
N VAL A 803 -4.96 -9.76 -18.36
CA VAL A 803 -6.07 -9.18 -17.58
C VAL A 803 -5.73 -7.81 -16.97
N ASN A 804 -4.61 -7.70 -16.27
CA ASN A 804 -4.23 -6.55 -15.45
C ASN A 804 -3.00 -5.80 -15.95
N VAL A 805 -2.17 -6.44 -16.76
CA VAL A 805 -0.94 -5.87 -17.29
C VAL A 805 -0.76 -6.30 -18.74
N TRP A 806 -0.53 -5.32 -19.60
CA TRP A 806 -0.05 -5.57 -20.96
C TRP A 806 1.41 -5.16 -21.09
N ALA A 807 2.18 -5.99 -21.78
CA ALA A 807 3.56 -5.70 -22.10
C ALA A 807 3.60 -4.44 -22.97
N ASP A 808 4.45 -3.48 -22.62
CA ASP A 808 4.45 -2.18 -23.25
C ASP A 808 4.83 -2.24 -24.74
N ASP A 809 5.77 -3.10 -25.15
CA ASP A 809 6.08 -3.31 -26.58
C ASP A 809 4.89 -3.82 -27.39
N ARG A 810 4.06 -4.69 -26.80
CA ARG A 810 2.84 -5.23 -27.42
C ARG A 810 1.76 -4.16 -27.45
N TYR A 811 1.58 -3.42 -26.36
CA TYR A 811 0.60 -2.34 -26.28
C TYR A 811 0.90 -1.23 -27.29
N VAL A 812 2.18 -0.83 -27.47
CA VAL A 812 2.60 0.12 -28.50
C VAL A 812 2.24 -0.36 -29.91
N ARG A 813 2.48 -1.64 -30.23
CA ARG A 813 2.07 -2.21 -31.53
C ARG A 813 0.55 -2.19 -31.70
N GLY A 814 -0.21 -2.41 -30.63
CA GLY A 814 -1.66 -2.27 -30.63
C GLY A 814 -2.13 -0.84 -30.86
N LEU A 815 -1.46 0.16 -30.25
CA LEU A 815 -1.72 1.59 -30.51
C LEU A 815 -1.50 1.94 -31.98
N ALA A 816 -0.39 1.45 -32.56
CA ALA A 816 -0.09 1.64 -33.98
C ALA A 816 -1.18 1.00 -34.88
N ALA A 817 -1.58 -0.23 -34.57
CA ALA A 817 -2.62 -0.95 -35.31
C ALA A 817 -4.00 -0.27 -35.21
N ALA A 818 -4.34 0.29 -34.05
CA ALA A 818 -5.56 1.06 -33.82
C ALA A 818 -5.53 2.46 -34.46
N GLY A 819 -4.41 2.87 -35.05
CA GLY A 819 -4.28 4.15 -35.75
C GLY A 819 -4.06 5.35 -34.83
N ALA A 820 -3.48 5.16 -33.64
CA ALA A 820 -3.22 6.23 -32.66
C ALA A 820 -2.42 7.41 -33.23
N ALA A 821 -1.56 7.17 -34.24
CA ALA A 821 -0.79 8.22 -34.92
C ALA A 821 -1.66 9.32 -35.56
N ASN A 822 -2.94 9.03 -35.83
CA ASN A 822 -3.89 10.02 -36.37
C ASN A 822 -4.47 10.96 -35.30
N TYR A 823 -4.13 10.78 -34.02
CA TYR A 823 -4.75 11.49 -32.90
C TYR A 823 -3.72 11.99 -31.86
N ALA A 824 -2.44 12.09 -32.24
CA ALA A 824 -1.39 12.59 -31.37
C ALA A 824 -0.24 13.26 -32.14
N ASN A 825 0.59 13.99 -31.41
CA ASN A 825 1.79 14.65 -31.89
C ASN A 825 3.07 13.90 -31.51
N CYS A 826 3.05 13.14 -30.40
CA CYS A 826 4.12 12.23 -29.99
C CYS A 826 3.57 11.09 -29.10
N ILE A 827 4.35 10.02 -28.96
CA ILE A 827 4.09 8.94 -28.01
C ILE A 827 4.81 9.21 -26.68
N GLY A 828 4.09 9.12 -25.57
CA GLY A 828 4.62 9.23 -24.21
C GLY A 828 5.49 8.02 -23.83
N VAL A 829 6.56 8.25 -23.09
CA VAL A 829 7.49 7.21 -22.62
C VAL A 829 7.96 7.52 -21.19
N HIS A 830 7.93 6.50 -20.33
CA HIS A 830 8.61 6.51 -19.04
C HIS A 830 9.95 5.78 -19.13
N HIS A 831 11.01 6.41 -18.64
CA HIS A 831 12.29 5.75 -18.38
C HIS A 831 12.86 6.26 -17.04
N ASN A 832 12.40 5.63 -15.97
CA ASN A 832 12.74 5.93 -14.57
C ASN A 832 13.32 4.70 -13.84
N ALA A 833 13.55 3.60 -14.55
CA ALA A 833 14.03 2.34 -13.99
C ALA A 833 15.52 2.06 -14.31
N GLY A 834 16.24 3.02 -14.90
CA GLY A 834 17.63 2.81 -15.34
C GLY A 834 18.64 2.76 -14.18
N ALA A 835 19.64 1.89 -14.31
CA ALA A 835 20.77 1.79 -13.36
C ALA A 835 22.15 1.71 -14.03
N THR A 836 22.21 2.08 -15.31
CA THR A 836 23.45 2.15 -16.11
C THR A 836 23.48 3.45 -16.89
N SER A 837 24.65 3.81 -17.45
CA SER A 837 24.74 4.94 -18.38
C SER A 837 23.74 4.81 -19.52
N PRO A 838 23.12 5.91 -20.00
CA PRO A 838 22.15 5.90 -21.09
C PRO A 838 22.61 5.27 -22.41
N SER A 839 23.93 5.20 -22.66
CA SER A 839 24.49 4.52 -23.83
C SER A 839 24.68 3.01 -23.65
N ALA A 840 24.50 2.49 -22.42
CA ALA A 840 24.61 1.07 -22.13
C ALA A 840 23.38 0.28 -22.59
N THR A 841 23.62 -0.95 -23.03
CA THR A 841 22.59 -1.93 -23.42
C THR A 841 22.70 -3.25 -22.65
N SER A 842 23.61 -3.29 -21.67
CA SER A 842 23.82 -4.43 -20.77
C SER A 842 24.40 -3.93 -19.43
N GLY A 843 24.37 -4.76 -18.40
CA GLY A 843 24.98 -4.47 -17.10
C GLY A 843 24.03 -3.92 -16.04
N HIS A 844 22.71 -4.01 -16.25
CA HIS A 844 21.74 -3.67 -15.22
C HIS A 844 21.87 -4.60 -13.98
N PRO A 845 21.84 -4.09 -12.74
CA PRO A 845 22.06 -4.89 -11.52
C PRO A 845 21.07 -6.03 -11.29
N THR A 846 19.86 -5.95 -11.87
CA THR A 846 18.87 -7.05 -11.79
C THR A 846 19.27 -8.29 -12.60
N GLY A 847 20.32 -8.21 -13.42
CA GLY A 847 20.76 -9.31 -14.29
C GLY A 847 19.83 -9.58 -15.49
N SER A 848 18.72 -8.84 -15.60
CA SER A 848 17.76 -8.97 -16.69
C SER A 848 18.25 -8.24 -17.96
N GLY A 849 18.12 -8.90 -19.10
CA GLY A 849 18.36 -8.31 -20.42
C GLY A 849 17.14 -7.56 -20.98
N HIS A 850 16.10 -7.33 -20.19
CA HIS A 850 14.88 -6.66 -20.65
C HIS A 850 15.19 -5.23 -21.11
N TYR A 851 14.61 -4.81 -22.24
CA TYR A 851 14.98 -3.55 -22.89
C TYR A 851 14.65 -2.32 -22.03
N SER A 852 13.61 -2.40 -21.19
CA SER A 852 13.14 -1.26 -20.39
C SER A 852 14.15 -0.77 -19.34
N TRP A 853 15.10 -1.62 -18.97
CA TRP A 853 16.22 -1.26 -18.08
C TRP A 853 17.22 -0.30 -18.72
N TYR A 854 17.18 -0.14 -20.05
CA TYR A 854 18.16 0.61 -20.83
C TYR A 854 17.48 1.71 -21.64
N PHE A 855 18.04 2.91 -21.57
CA PHE A 855 17.46 4.12 -22.15
C PHE A 855 17.23 4.01 -23.67
N LEU A 856 18.28 3.70 -24.43
CA LEU A 856 18.20 3.59 -25.89
C LEU A 856 17.25 2.46 -26.36
N PRO A 857 17.39 1.21 -25.87
CA PRO A 857 16.46 0.13 -26.21
C PRO A 857 14.99 0.46 -25.90
N THR A 858 14.70 1.14 -24.78
CA THR A 858 13.34 1.61 -24.46
C THR A 858 12.82 2.54 -25.55
N ILE A 859 13.59 3.57 -25.90
CA ILE A 859 13.20 4.55 -26.91
C ILE A 859 12.99 3.87 -28.28
N ASP A 860 13.86 2.94 -28.66
CA ASP A 860 13.78 2.21 -29.92
C ASP A 860 12.49 1.37 -30.01
N VAL A 861 12.07 0.73 -28.91
CA VAL A 861 10.82 -0.04 -28.87
C VAL A 861 9.61 0.84 -29.12
N TYR A 862 9.54 2.03 -28.51
CA TYR A 862 8.37 2.90 -28.65
C TYR A 862 8.34 3.59 -30.01
N TYR A 863 9.47 4.13 -30.47
CA TYR A 863 9.57 4.75 -31.79
C TYR A 863 9.34 3.72 -32.91
N GLY A 864 9.99 2.57 -32.83
CA GLY A 864 9.88 1.48 -33.81
C GLY A 864 8.52 0.79 -33.78
N GLY A 865 7.93 0.59 -32.60
CA GLY A 865 6.60 0.00 -32.42
C GLY A 865 5.48 0.85 -33.03
N MET A 866 5.66 2.17 -33.05
CA MET A 866 4.79 3.11 -33.78
C MET A 866 5.10 3.19 -35.29
N GLY A 867 5.99 2.33 -35.81
CA GLY A 867 6.42 2.35 -37.21
C GLY A 867 7.17 3.61 -37.61
N GLY A 868 7.72 4.35 -36.65
CA GLY A 868 8.35 5.66 -36.86
C GLY A 868 7.37 6.79 -37.23
N ALA A 869 6.06 6.57 -37.07
CA ALA A 869 5.03 7.54 -37.47
C ALA A 869 4.94 8.77 -36.56
N LEU A 870 5.34 8.64 -35.30
CA LEU A 870 5.36 9.71 -34.30
C LEU A 870 6.74 9.83 -33.65
N PRO A 871 7.21 11.04 -33.30
CA PRO A 871 8.33 11.21 -32.41
C PRO A 871 7.99 10.78 -30.98
N VAL A 872 9.01 10.59 -30.15
CA VAL A 872 8.91 10.24 -28.73
C VAL A 872 8.87 11.50 -27.87
N CYS A 873 8.00 11.52 -26.86
CA CYS A 873 8.01 12.47 -25.76
C CYS A 873 8.27 11.70 -24.46
N LEU A 874 9.44 11.84 -23.86
CA LEU A 874 9.68 11.29 -22.53
C LEU A 874 8.97 12.18 -21.52
N THR A 875 7.86 11.70 -20.97
CA THR A 875 7.08 12.43 -19.97
C THR A 875 7.59 12.17 -18.56
N GLU A 876 8.43 11.13 -18.39
CA GLU A 876 9.27 10.90 -17.21
C GLU A 876 10.62 10.30 -17.61
N TYR A 877 11.70 11.00 -17.26
CA TYR A 877 13.07 10.53 -17.41
C TYR A 877 13.85 10.79 -16.12
N GLY A 878 14.35 9.74 -15.49
CA GLY A 878 14.95 9.83 -14.16
C GLY A 878 15.86 8.66 -13.80
N TYR A 879 16.76 8.90 -12.86
CA TYR A 879 17.58 7.88 -12.20
C TYR A 879 17.46 8.09 -10.70
N VAL A 880 17.10 7.05 -9.95
CA VAL A 880 16.99 7.14 -8.49
C VAL A 880 18.38 7.17 -7.85
N SER A 881 18.58 7.99 -6.81
CA SER A 881 19.80 7.98 -6.00
C SER A 881 19.47 8.04 -4.51
N PRO A 882 19.89 7.03 -3.70
CA PRO A 882 19.71 7.03 -2.24
C PRO A 882 20.58 8.07 -1.51
N GLU A 883 21.61 8.59 -2.16
CA GLU A 883 22.57 9.49 -1.52
C GLU A 883 21.88 10.76 -0.99
N GLY A 884 21.88 10.91 0.34
CA GLY A 884 21.22 12.01 1.04
C GLY A 884 19.85 11.70 1.63
N TYR A 885 19.29 10.49 1.42
CA TYR A 885 17.95 10.12 1.90
C TYR A 885 17.90 8.82 2.72
N GLY A 886 18.85 7.89 2.54
CA GLY A 886 18.87 6.59 3.24
C GLY A 886 18.82 5.40 2.27
N PRO A 887 18.72 4.15 2.76
CA PRO A 887 18.63 2.97 1.89
C PRO A 887 17.34 3.00 1.05
N LEU A 888 17.42 2.55 -0.21
CA LEU A 888 16.24 2.41 -1.05
C LEU A 888 15.35 1.25 -0.55
N PRO A 889 14.02 1.36 -0.74
CA PRO A 889 13.12 0.25 -0.51
C PRO A 889 13.41 -0.95 -1.41
N SER A 890 12.93 -2.13 -1.02
CA SER A 890 13.31 -3.40 -1.65
C SER A 890 13.01 -3.49 -3.16
N ASN A 891 11.87 -2.95 -3.60
CA ASN A 891 11.44 -2.83 -4.99
C ASN A 891 12.32 -1.87 -5.83
N PHE A 892 13.12 -1.01 -5.17
CA PHE A 892 14.09 -0.10 -5.80
C PHE A 892 15.54 -0.49 -5.53
N SER A 893 15.80 -1.67 -4.96
CA SER A 893 17.15 -2.12 -4.59
C SER A 893 18.16 -2.14 -5.75
N TRP A 894 17.67 -2.26 -6.99
CA TRP A 894 18.47 -2.16 -8.21
C TRP A 894 19.17 -0.79 -8.38
N GLY A 895 18.63 0.27 -7.78
CA GLY A 895 19.18 1.62 -7.81
C GLY A 895 20.16 1.93 -6.68
N SER A 896 20.42 0.98 -5.76
CA SER A 896 21.21 1.22 -4.54
C SER A 896 22.66 1.68 -4.79
N GLY A 897 23.23 1.35 -5.95
CA GLY A 897 24.58 1.74 -6.34
C GLY A 897 24.68 3.06 -7.11
N ILE A 898 23.57 3.77 -7.33
CA ILE A 898 23.54 5.00 -8.11
C ILE A 898 23.89 6.19 -7.22
N THR A 899 25.01 6.85 -7.50
CA THR A 899 25.41 8.09 -6.79
C THR A 899 24.73 9.31 -7.39
N VAL A 900 24.68 10.44 -6.67
CA VAL A 900 24.24 11.73 -7.24
C VAL A 900 25.12 12.16 -8.42
N ALA A 901 26.41 11.81 -8.41
CA ALA A 901 27.29 12.04 -9.55
C ALA A 901 26.90 11.21 -10.78
N ASN A 902 26.54 9.93 -10.59
CA ASN A 902 26.01 9.08 -11.66
C ASN A 902 24.70 9.66 -12.19
N GLN A 903 23.75 9.99 -11.31
CA GLN A 903 22.48 10.62 -11.69
C GLN A 903 22.70 11.89 -12.52
N ALA A 904 23.52 12.83 -12.05
CA ALA A 904 23.80 14.07 -12.78
C ALA A 904 24.44 13.83 -14.15
N ALA A 905 25.39 12.89 -14.24
CA ALA A 905 26.06 12.56 -15.51
C ALA A 905 25.11 11.87 -16.49
N TRP A 906 24.30 10.92 -16.02
CA TRP A 906 23.40 10.14 -16.85
C TRP A 906 22.20 10.97 -17.33
N LEU A 907 21.64 11.85 -16.51
CA LEU A 907 20.61 12.77 -16.98
C LEU A 907 21.11 13.66 -18.12
N ALA A 908 22.34 14.18 -18.03
CA ALA A 908 22.96 14.97 -19.09
C ALA A 908 23.28 14.13 -20.35
N GLU A 909 23.82 12.92 -20.18
CA GLU A 909 24.10 12.01 -21.29
C GLU A 909 22.81 11.64 -22.04
N GLY A 910 21.74 11.31 -21.34
CA GLY A 910 20.45 10.98 -21.97
C GLY A 910 19.85 12.15 -22.72
N ALA A 911 19.91 13.36 -22.16
CA ALA A 911 19.47 14.57 -22.88
C ALA A 911 20.32 14.82 -24.14
N GLN A 912 21.63 14.61 -24.08
CA GLN A 912 22.51 14.71 -25.23
C GLN A 912 22.17 13.68 -26.32
N ILE A 913 21.96 12.42 -25.93
CA ILE A 913 21.59 11.32 -26.84
C ILE A 913 20.22 11.62 -27.45
N ALA A 914 19.19 11.90 -26.65
CA ALA A 914 17.84 12.19 -27.12
C ALA A 914 17.81 13.32 -28.15
N ARG A 915 18.55 14.40 -27.90
CA ARG A 915 18.72 15.49 -28.87
C ARG A 915 19.37 15.01 -30.17
N GLY A 916 20.35 14.12 -30.08
CA GLY A 916 21.08 13.56 -31.22
C GLY A 916 20.27 12.58 -32.08
N LEU A 917 19.27 11.90 -31.51
CA LEU A 917 18.43 10.93 -32.22
C LEU A 917 17.53 11.58 -33.29
N GLY A 918 17.12 12.84 -33.08
CA GLY A 918 16.30 13.59 -34.04
C GLY A 918 14.83 13.18 -34.11
N TYR A 919 14.42 12.16 -33.37
CA TYR A 919 13.03 11.73 -33.23
C TYR A 919 12.51 11.75 -31.78
N VAL A 920 13.27 12.35 -30.85
CA VAL A 920 12.79 12.72 -29.52
C VAL A 920 12.42 14.20 -29.52
N ARG A 921 11.13 14.50 -29.24
CA ARG A 921 10.57 15.85 -29.29
C ARG A 921 10.66 16.58 -27.96
N LEU A 922 10.39 15.89 -26.86
CA LEU A 922 10.33 16.44 -25.51
C LEU A 922 10.93 15.44 -24.51
N MET A 923 11.63 15.94 -23.51
CA MET A 923 12.08 15.16 -22.35
C MET A 923 11.79 15.93 -21.06
N ILE A 924 11.04 15.31 -20.15
CA ILE A 924 10.74 15.83 -18.83
C ILE A 924 11.54 15.06 -17.79
N ILE A 925 12.36 15.77 -17.01
CA ILE A 925 13.07 15.21 -15.88
C ILE A 925 12.07 14.87 -14.77
N TRP A 926 12.05 13.60 -14.35
CA TRP A 926 11.39 13.09 -13.15
C TRP A 926 12.47 12.99 -12.07
N ASN A 927 12.55 13.93 -11.12
CA ASN A 927 11.72 15.14 -10.97
C ASN A 927 12.56 16.34 -10.50
N VAL A 928 11.95 17.52 -10.37
CA VAL A 928 12.68 18.74 -9.95
C VAL A 928 12.97 18.73 -8.45
N ASP A 929 11.92 18.58 -7.62
CA ASP A 929 11.95 18.95 -6.21
C ASP A 929 10.97 18.16 -5.32
N TYR A 930 10.64 16.92 -5.68
CA TYR A 930 9.79 16.09 -4.84
C TYR A 930 10.55 15.68 -3.58
N THR A 931 9.82 15.63 -2.46
CA THR A 931 10.38 15.33 -1.14
C THR A 931 9.85 14.03 -0.54
N TYR A 932 8.91 13.35 -1.22
CA TYR A 932 8.33 12.10 -0.75
C TYR A 932 9.37 10.97 -0.78
N TRP A 933 9.65 10.38 0.38
CA TRP A 933 10.59 9.29 0.57
C TRP A 933 10.00 8.27 1.56
N ALA A 934 9.43 7.19 1.04
CA ALA A 934 8.78 6.13 1.81
C ALA A 934 9.13 4.74 1.25
N ASP A 935 8.71 3.69 1.96
CA ASP A 935 9.02 2.30 1.67
C ASP A 935 8.36 1.75 0.39
N ASP A 936 7.40 2.47 -0.19
CA ASP A 936 6.67 2.07 -1.39
C ASP A 936 7.14 2.80 -2.66
N ASP A 937 7.47 4.09 -2.56
CA ASP A 937 7.83 4.94 -3.71
C ASP A 937 8.82 6.07 -3.34
N PRO A 938 10.14 5.90 -3.55
CA PRO A 938 11.18 6.84 -3.15
C PRO A 938 11.34 8.02 -4.14
N GLN A 939 10.26 8.77 -4.40
CA GLN A 939 10.22 9.85 -5.39
C GLN A 939 11.28 10.93 -5.18
N ALA A 940 11.64 11.23 -3.92
CA ALA A 940 12.69 12.20 -3.59
C ALA A 940 14.10 11.77 -4.06
N GLY A 941 14.33 10.45 -4.20
CA GLY A 941 15.57 9.92 -4.76
C GLY A 941 15.81 10.37 -6.21
N TYR A 942 14.75 10.66 -6.94
CA TYR A 942 14.76 11.14 -8.32
C TYR A 942 14.91 12.67 -8.45
N ALA A 943 14.71 13.42 -7.37
CA ALA A 943 14.74 14.89 -7.42
C ALA A 943 16.15 15.41 -7.74
N ILE A 944 16.26 16.32 -8.72
CA ILE A 944 17.53 16.96 -9.07
C ILE A 944 17.95 18.05 -8.07
N VAL A 945 16.99 18.65 -7.37
CA VAL A 945 17.24 19.49 -6.20
C VAL A 945 17.36 18.57 -4.99
N ARG A 946 18.52 18.58 -4.34
CA ARG A 946 18.86 17.69 -3.22
C ARG A 946 18.41 18.31 -1.89
N PRO A 947 18.37 17.53 -0.77
CA PRO A 947 17.91 18.03 0.53
C PRO A 947 18.71 19.23 1.07
N ASP A 948 19.97 19.34 0.68
CA ASP A 948 20.84 20.46 1.03
C ASP A 948 20.58 21.73 0.19
N GLY A 949 19.59 21.68 -0.70
CA GLY A 949 19.19 22.76 -1.60
C GLY A 949 20.06 22.87 -2.85
N SER A 950 21.08 22.03 -3.03
CA SER A 950 21.93 22.03 -4.22
C SER A 950 21.24 21.37 -5.43
N CYS A 951 21.67 21.72 -6.64
CA CYS A 951 21.25 21.01 -7.86
C CYS A 951 22.47 20.55 -8.68
N PRO A 952 23.11 19.41 -8.33
CA PRO A 952 24.30 18.92 -9.04
C PRO A 952 24.03 18.61 -10.53
N ALA A 953 22.82 18.18 -10.87
CA ALA A 953 22.45 17.87 -12.26
C ALA A 953 22.24 19.13 -13.12
N CYS A 954 21.90 20.29 -12.52
CA CYS A 954 21.53 21.48 -13.26
C CYS A 954 22.67 22.01 -14.14
N ALA A 955 23.91 22.02 -13.65
CA ALA A 955 25.05 22.46 -14.44
C ALA A 955 25.36 21.49 -15.60
N SER A 956 25.28 20.18 -15.35
CA SER A 956 25.54 19.14 -16.35
C SER A 956 24.49 19.15 -17.46
N LEU A 957 23.20 19.27 -17.10
CA LEU A 957 22.10 19.43 -18.04
C LEU A 957 22.25 20.71 -18.85
N GLY A 958 22.51 21.84 -18.19
CA GLY A 958 22.73 23.12 -18.87
C GLY A 958 23.86 23.09 -19.89
N ALA A 959 24.94 22.34 -19.62
CA ALA A 959 26.08 22.21 -20.53
C ALA A 959 25.78 21.43 -21.82
N VAL A 960 24.76 20.56 -21.81
CA VAL A 960 24.34 19.79 -22.99
C VAL A 960 23.14 20.42 -23.69
N MET A 961 22.52 21.46 -23.15
CA MET A 961 21.42 22.20 -23.76
C MET A 961 21.92 23.45 -24.54
N PRO A 962 21.18 23.90 -25.58
CA PRO A 962 21.60 25.01 -26.45
C PRO A 962 21.64 26.39 -25.80
#